data_AF-A0A2G6PIT7-F1
#
_entry.id   AF-A0A2G6PIT7-F1
#
_cell.length_a   1.000
_cell.length_b   1.000
_cell.length_c   1.000
_cell.angle_alpha   90.00
_cell.angle_beta   90.00
_cell.angle_gamma   90.00
#
_symmetry.space_group_name_H-M   'P 1'
#
loop_
_entity.id
_entity.type
_entity.pdbx_description
1 polymer ?
#
loop_
_entity_poly.entity_id
_entity_poly.type
_entity_poly.pdbx_seq_one_letter_code
_entity_poly.pdbx_strand_id
1 'polypeptide(L)'
;MDVSTIYELRRERRLKEAFQLAQQAISEEPGDERVAAAYFWVVYDYCKHFIESNDREKLDRALAMLERVPAEILRSNEYVANAYRSLQRASHPELSVIQAAQGRSKDDPCGAYESVKEFIESPDSVGQDWHEKLGWILYRYMKWLLEQEPLDEYMLRSLLRDYIQLRNSRPSLLHSRILWQATQLAKKKVSFDFPTFFLHWGGDNFRDEDLHPHVDGEHKYPSLLSHVCRQVATGGKPYDVGRICLEISKNRSLGGKGEVLDHLREPLFWHCYQLGKEGKFAELERELREYCAAHAAHGPSRWHSEILSLALRLVKVDDSFVAIFRLWDFHNLRREDFEPSKGKDGVEYPSLVDRLRKRFFEYVKRLQNRSLDIISWASEVYAFFESHTQLDAWAIREYAMLLTWQNRYSEAIDRYRDCLLEYPDRYFIWHELAGCVQDDGQLRMALLCKAVLCERDESFIRRLRMELAEQLYEQGLWAEAMAELDTYERANEKRDAAFAALRAKVRAKCESGRVDVPRDNRRFYLEQRYAAESFAFARFPEKELTLVSLWRGKDDKLRCCLSDGSDVTLEGKAKRMGVSERTPLGSAFAVRYMERRDEKQAAVGLSATSKGVRYVPLAIGKLDAPPWSKMPSQPGYVTHVNRAKSVYHVVTWLGTEVFSKYAGDKPQLSKGDFVAFRAYFRRVKDEVKLQIVSMQRAEREWVLPRCKCAHHGIAVVDHINQEKKLFHFAFGPEGGGGVIRFDETDLRLVLGQSIEVDYLLYKTPRGERMAVCCVQETDELVSSMRKSITEGNLVVQCGDDGYTPRHGFINHFYYISGRELVEHGIMHDCLVDAELIYGGKNKKGKDRWNVLSLRICE
;
A
#
# COMPACT_ATOMS: atom_id res chain seq x y z
N MET A 1 40.36 34.27 78.37
CA MET A 1 41.00 33.38 79.39
C MET A 1 42.45 33.09 79.00
N ASP A 2 43.41 32.85 79.91
CA ASP A 2 44.82 32.60 79.52
C ASP A 2 45.04 31.17 78.99
N VAL A 3 45.16 31.05 77.66
CA VAL A 3 45.45 29.78 76.96
C VAL A 3 46.80 29.19 77.42
N SER A 4 47.75 30.00 77.90
CA SER A 4 49.04 29.52 78.43
C SER A 4 48.84 28.58 79.62
N THR A 5 47.93 28.91 80.53
CA THR A 5 47.60 28.09 81.71
C THR A 5 47.03 26.72 81.33
N ILE A 6 46.21 26.65 80.27
CA ILE A 6 45.66 25.37 79.77
C ILE A 6 46.81 24.47 79.26
N TYR A 7 47.76 25.04 78.51
CA TYR A 7 48.91 24.29 78.01
C TYR A 7 49.91 23.91 79.11
N GLU A 8 50.06 24.72 80.16
CA GLU A 8 50.88 24.40 81.33
C GLU A 8 50.29 23.20 82.10
N LEU A 9 49.00 23.23 82.43
CA LEU A 9 48.31 22.12 83.10
C LEU A 9 48.32 20.84 82.26
N ARG A 10 48.23 20.97 80.93
CA ARG A 10 48.40 19.85 79.99
C ARG A 10 49.81 19.26 80.06
N ARG A 11 50.87 20.09 80.08
CA ARG A 11 52.26 19.65 80.23
C ARG A 11 52.52 18.96 81.58
N GLU A 12 51.87 19.44 82.64
CA GLU A 12 51.90 18.83 83.99
C GLU A 12 51.04 17.55 84.12
N ARG A 13 50.37 17.11 83.05
CA ARG A 13 49.43 15.96 83.02
C ARG A 13 48.20 16.11 83.94
N ARG A 14 47.86 17.32 84.37
CA ARG A 14 46.64 17.62 85.14
C ARG A 14 45.43 17.79 84.22
N LEU A 15 45.13 16.75 83.43
CA LEU A 15 44.17 16.81 82.31
C LEU A 15 42.74 17.21 82.73
N LYS A 16 42.30 16.83 83.93
CA LYS A 16 40.96 17.17 84.43
C LYS A 16 40.77 18.67 84.64
N GLU A 17 41.78 19.32 85.19
CA GLU A 17 41.79 20.77 85.41
C GLU A 17 41.98 21.52 84.10
N ALA A 18 42.89 21.02 83.24
CA ALA A 18 43.09 21.55 81.89
C ALA A 18 41.80 21.50 81.06
N PHE A 19 41.01 20.43 81.17
CA PHE A 19 39.75 20.29 80.44
C PHE A 19 38.64 21.17 80.98
N GLN A 20 38.50 21.33 82.29
CA GLN A 20 37.54 22.27 82.86
C GLN A 20 37.79 23.69 82.36
N LEU A 21 39.05 24.13 82.38
CA LEU A 21 39.43 25.45 81.85
C LEU A 21 39.26 25.55 80.33
N ALA A 22 39.67 24.53 79.57
CA ALA A 22 39.49 24.53 78.12
C ALA A 22 38.03 24.50 77.70
N GLN A 23 37.17 23.77 78.42
CA GLN A 23 35.74 23.69 78.18
C GLN A 23 35.03 25.00 78.50
N GLN A 24 35.45 25.70 79.55
CA GLN A 24 34.96 27.03 79.87
C GLN A 24 35.42 28.03 78.80
N ALA A 25 36.70 28.02 78.45
CA ALA A 25 37.28 28.93 77.46
C ALA A 25 36.62 28.78 76.08
N ILE A 26 36.41 27.56 75.58
CA ILE A 26 35.76 27.35 74.27
C ILE A 26 34.27 27.70 74.29
N SER A 27 33.63 27.71 75.46
CA SER A 27 32.23 28.14 75.59
C SER A 27 32.11 29.68 75.62
N GLU A 28 33.10 30.37 76.17
CA GLU A 28 33.16 31.84 76.21
C GLU A 28 33.64 32.45 74.88
N GLU A 29 34.62 31.81 74.23
CA GLU A 29 35.28 32.30 73.00
C GLU A 29 35.32 31.20 71.91
N PRO A 30 34.16 30.71 71.41
CA PRO A 30 34.08 29.56 70.48
C PRO A 30 34.72 29.81 69.10
N GLY A 31 34.97 31.06 68.73
CA GLY A 31 35.59 31.46 67.46
C GLY A 31 37.10 31.71 67.52
N ASP A 32 37.72 31.66 68.70
CA ASP A 32 39.17 31.87 68.85
C ASP A 32 39.94 30.57 68.52
N GLU A 33 40.80 30.63 67.49
CA GLU A 33 41.58 29.46 67.04
C GLU A 33 42.55 28.92 68.12
N ARG A 34 43.11 29.79 68.98
CA ARG A 34 44.02 29.37 70.05
C ARG A 34 43.26 28.63 71.14
N VAL A 35 42.06 29.08 71.47
CA VAL A 35 41.16 28.42 72.43
C VAL A 35 40.67 27.08 71.88
N ALA A 36 40.24 27.04 70.61
CA ALA A 36 39.84 25.81 69.93
C ALA A 36 40.98 24.79 69.84
N ALA A 37 42.22 25.23 69.55
CA ALA A 37 43.39 24.37 69.55
C ALA A 37 43.68 23.82 70.95
N ALA A 38 43.64 24.65 71.98
CA ALA A 38 43.88 24.24 73.36
C ALA A 38 42.87 23.18 73.83
N TYR A 39 41.58 23.37 73.52
CA TYR A 39 40.54 22.38 73.78
C TYR A 39 40.77 21.07 73.00
N PHE A 40 41.05 21.15 71.70
CA PHE A 40 41.38 19.98 70.88
C PHE A 40 42.52 19.16 71.48
N TRP A 41 43.61 19.80 71.88
CA TRP A 41 44.79 19.12 72.41
C TRP A 41 44.57 18.45 73.76
N VAL A 42 43.72 19.03 74.62
CA VAL A 42 43.34 18.41 75.90
C VAL A 42 42.46 17.18 75.65
N VAL A 43 41.47 17.28 74.76
CA VAL A 43 40.61 16.14 74.39
C VAL A 43 41.43 15.06 73.65
N TYR A 44 42.36 15.45 72.78
CA TYR A 44 43.29 14.55 72.10
C TYR A 44 44.12 13.73 73.09
N ASP A 45 44.64 14.34 74.16
CA ASP A 45 45.40 13.63 75.19
C ASP A 45 44.52 12.67 75.99
N TYR A 46 43.25 13.02 76.25
CA TYR A 46 42.28 12.09 76.82
C TYR A 46 42.06 10.88 75.91
N CYS A 47 41.78 11.10 74.63
CA CYS A 47 41.60 10.02 73.68
C CYS A 47 42.86 9.16 73.59
N LYS A 48 44.06 9.76 73.54
CA LYS A 48 45.33 9.04 73.52
C LYS A 48 45.53 8.18 74.78
N HIS A 49 45.25 8.74 75.96
CA HIS A 49 45.34 8.00 77.21
C HIS A 49 44.40 6.79 77.23
N PHE A 50 43.14 6.96 76.78
CA PHE A 50 42.17 5.88 76.77
C PHE A 50 42.44 4.82 75.69
N ILE A 51 43.07 5.21 74.58
CA ILE A 51 43.63 4.26 73.60
C ILE A 51 44.76 3.43 74.23
N GLU A 52 45.70 4.08 74.92
CA GLU A 52 46.82 3.39 75.59
C GLU A 52 46.36 2.48 76.74
N SER A 53 45.27 2.84 77.45
CA SER A 53 44.70 2.05 78.54
C SER A 53 43.62 1.05 78.10
N ASN A 54 43.32 0.98 76.80
CA ASN A 54 42.28 0.13 76.22
C ASN A 54 40.87 0.31 76.85
N ASP A 55 40.51 1.55 77.23
CA ASP A 55 39.21 1.87 77.86
C ASP A 55 38.23 2.44 76.83
N ARG A 56 37.47 1.56 76.18
CA ARG A 56 36.63 1.90 75.02
C ARG A 56 35.45 2.83 75.36
N GLU A 57 34.82 2.63 76.50
CA GLU A 57 33.66 3.44 76.92
C GLU A 57 34.06 4.89 77.23
N LYS A 58 35.26 5.10 77.80
CA LYS A 58 35.79 6.45 78.02
C LYS A 58 36.36 7.06 76.75
N LEU A 59 36.93 6.23 75.86
CA LEU A 59 37.37 6.67 74.54
C LEU A 59 36.19 7.22 73.71
N ASP A 60 35.06 6.49 73.63
CA ASP A 60 33.87 6.93 72.89
C ASP A 60 33.33 8.27 73.44
N ARG A 61 33.28 8.40 74.77
CA ARG A 61 32.91 9.67 75.43
C ARG A 61 33.88 10.80 75.10
N ALA A 62 35.18 10.53 75.05
CA ALA A 62 36.19 11.53 74.70
C ALA A 62 36.14 11.90 73.21
N LEU A 63 35.86 10.96 72.32
CA LEU A 63 35.68 11.21 70.88
C LEU A 63 34.46 12.11 70.62
N ALA A 64 33.33 11.86 71.31
CA ALA A 64 32.17 12.74 71.22
C ALA A 64 32.47 14.19 71.65
N MET A 65 33.43 14.40 72.57
CA MET A 65 33.85 15.75 72.96
C MET A 65 34.55 16.51 71.83
N LEU A 66 35.11 15.82 70.83
CA LEU A 66 35.74 16.45 69.66
C LEU A 66 34.72 17.11 68.73
N GLU A 67 33.43 16.77 68.80
CA GLU A 67 32.37 17.45 68.04
C GLU A 67 32.25 18.94 68.39
N ARG A 68 32.74 19.34 69.58
CA ARG A 68 32.78 20.75 70.01
C ARG A 68 33.96 21.54 69.43
N VAL A 69 34.89 20.88 68.73
CA VAL A 69 35.99 21.55 68.02
C VAL A 69 35.44 22.14 66.71
N PRO A 70 35.52 23.47 66.49
CA PRO A 70 35.02 24.09 65.26
C PRO A 70 35.69 23.50 64.00
N ALA A 71 34.91 23.15 62.97
CA ALA A 71 35.44 22.54 61.75
C ALA A 71 36.50 23.40 61.03
N GLU A 72 36.45 24.72 61.21
CA GLU A 72 37.38 25.67 60.60
C GLU A 72 38.83 25.45 61.06
N ILE A 73 39.07 25.02 62.32
CA ILE A 73 40.44 24.82 62.81
C ILE A 73 41.11 23.59 62.18
N LEU A 74 40.33 22.61 61.73
CA LEU A 74 40.85 21.47 60.96
C LEU A 74 41.28 21.88 59.54
N ARG A 75 40.84 23.06 59.06
CA ARG A 75 41.27 23.63 57.78
C ARG A 75 42.43 24.62 57.96
N SER A 76 42.41 25.43 59.02
CA SER A 76 43.40 26.50 59.23
C SER A 76 44.66 26.04 59.97
N ASN A 77 44.62 24.93 60.72
CA ASN A 77 45.76 24.43 61.50
C ASN A 77 46.14 22.99 61.09
N GLU A 78 47.23 22.87 60.30
CA GLU A 78 47.70 21.59 59.78
C GLU A 78 48.13 20.60 60.88
N TYR A 79 48.66 21.08 62.01
CA TYR A 79 49.06 20.23 63.13
C TYR A 79 47.86 19.60 63.83
N VAL A 80 46.81 20.40 64.08
CA VAL A 80 45.53 19.92 64.63
C VAL A 80 44.87 18.94 63.65
N ALA A 81 44.86 19.26 62.36
CA ALA A 81 44.32 18.38 61.33
C ALA A 81 45.06 17.03 61.25
N ASN A 82 46.40 17.04 61.27
CA ASN A 82 47.21 15.83 61.25
C ASN A 82 47.06 15.00 62.53
N ALA A 83 47.00 15.66 63.69
CA ALA A 83 46.74 14.99 64.96
C ALA A 83 45.34 14.35 64.99
N TYR A 84 44.32 15.05 64.49
CA TYR A 84 42.96 14.52 64.40
C TYR A 84 42.90 13.28 63.51
N ARG A 85 43.53 13.30 62.32
CA ARG A 85 43.66 12.12 61.44
C ARG A 85 44.41 10.99 62.11
N SER A 86 45.49 11.29 62.85
CA SER A 86 46.25 10.28 63.58
C SER A 86 45.43 9.66 64.70
N LEU A 87 44.60 10.46 65.39
CA LEU A 87 43.73 10.00 66.45
C LEU A 87 42.64 9.08 65.90
N GLN A 88 41.99 9.47 64.80
CA GLN A 88 41.01 8.63 64.11
C GLN A 88 41.59 7.28 63.69
N ARG A 89 42.87 7.22 63.29
CA ARG A 89 43.54 5.94 62.97
C ARG A 89 43.80 5.10 64.22
N ALA A 90 44.16 5.73 65.33
CA ALA A 90 44.49 5.05 66.58
C ALA A 90 43.25 4.62 67.39
N SER A 91 42.12 5.30 67.23
CA SER A 91 40.85 4.99 67.90
C SER A 91 40.11 3.79 67.31
N HIS A 92 40.57 3.27 66.18
CA HIS A 92 39.99 2.11 65.51
C HIS A 92 41.07 1.07 65.17
N PRO A 93 41.46 0.19 66.11
CA PRO A 93 42.46 -0.86 65.91
C PRO A 93 42.14 -1.77 64.71
N GLU A 94 40.84 -2.03 64.49
CA GLU A 94 40.26 -2.71 63.33
C GLU A 94 40.75 -2.17 61.96
N LEU A 95 41.12 -0.89 61.86
CA LEU A 95 41.64 -0.27 60.63
C LEU A 95 42.98 -0.86 60.19
N SER A 96 43.85 -1.17 61.13
CA SER A 96 45.18 -1.73 60.84
C SER A 96 45.07 -3.16 60.31
N VAL A 97 44.13 -3.94 60.89
CA VAL A 97 43.87 -5.34 60.52
C VAL A 97 43.32 -5.44 59.10
N ILE A 98 42.31 -4.62 58.75
CA ILE A 98 41.71 -4.63 57.41
C ILE A 98 42.73 -4.20 56.34
N GLN A 99 43.56 -3.19 56.61
CA GLN A 99 44.60 -2.76 55.68
C GLN A 99 45.70 -3.82 55.49
N ALA A 100 46.18 -4.43 56.58
CA ALA A 100 47.15 -5.52 56.52
C ALA A 100 46.58 -6.73 55.76
N ALA A 101 45.32 -7.09 56.04
CA ALA A 101 44.61 -8.16 55.35
C ALA A 101 44.43 -7.86 53.85
N GLN A 102 44.09 -6.62 53.49
CA GLN A 102 43.97 -6.23 52.09
C GLN A 102 45.29 -6.37 51.33
N GLY A 103 46.41 -5.98 51.95
CA GLY A 103 47.75 -6.13 51.39
C GLY A 103 48.09 -7.60 51.12
N ARG A 104 47.98 -8.46 52.13
CA ARG A 104 48.36 -9.88 52.01
C ARG A 104 47.36 -10.74 51.23
N SER A 105 46.09 -10.33 51.09
CA SER A 105 45.05 -11.13 50.41
C SER A 105 45.34 -11.46 48.94
N LYS A 106 46.35 -10.81 48.32
CA LYS A 106 46.84 -11.18 46.98
C LYS A 106 47.59 -12.51 46.98
N ASP A 107 48.33 -12.78 48.05
CA ASP A 107 49.27 -13.91 48.17
C ASP A 107 48.73 -14.98 49.13
N ASP A 108 48.02 -14.57 50.19
CA ASP A 108 47.35 -15.43 51.16
C ASP A 108 45.87 -15.03 51.33
N PRO A 109 44.98 -15.45 50.40
CA PRO A 109 43.55 -15.13 50.48
C PRO A 109 42.85 -15.74 51.70
N CYS A 110 43.25 -16.95 52.13
CA CYS A 110 42.63 -17.67 53.23
C CYS A 110 42.94 -17.01 54.58
N GLY A 111 44.23 -16.80 54.88
CA GLY A 111 44.63 -16.11 56.11
C GLY A 111 44.14 -14.67 56.14
N ALA A 112 44.09 -13.99 54.97
CA ALA A 112 43.48 -12.67 54.87
C ALA A 112 42.01 -12.63 55.29
N TYR A 113 41.19 -13.54 54.76
CA TYR A 113 39.77 -13.66 55.09
C TYR A 113 39.55 -13.99 56.57
N GLU A 114 40.26 -14.99 57.10
CA GLU A 114 40.12 -15.43 58.50
C GLU A 114 40.31 -14.29 59.50
N SER A 115 41.26 -13.37 59.28
CA SER A 115 41.46 -12.24 60.22
C SER A 115 40.50 -11.08 60.05
N VAL A 116 39.60 -11.11 59.06
CA VAL A 116 38.56 -10.08 58.89
C VAL A 116 37.14 -10.63 58.82
N LYS A 117 36.94 -11.94 59.03
CA LYS A 117 35.63 -12.60 58.89
C LYS A 117 34.55 -12.01 59.80
N GLU A 118 34.91 -11.67 61.04
CA GLU A 118 33.98 -11.07 62.02
C GLU A 118 33.47 -9.70 61.53
N PHE A 119 34.33 -8.91 60.87
CA PHE A 119 33.95 -7.63 60.28
C PHE A 119 33.04 -7.78 59.05
N ILE A 120 33.15 -8.90 58.33
CA ILE A 120 32.29 -9.22 57.18
C ILE A 120 30.92 -9.72 57.65
N GLU A 121 30.88 -10.58 58.67
CA GLU A 121 29.65 -11.13 59.23
C GLU A 121 28.84 -10.08 60.02
N SER A 122 29.51 -9.05 60.54
CA SER A 122 28.90 -7.92 61.25
C SER A 122 29.29 -6.58 60.61
N PRO A 123 28.81 -6.27 59.40
CA PRO A 123 29.28 -5.10 58.64
C PRO A 123 28.99 -3.76 59.31
N ASP A 124 27.94 -3.66 60.13
CA ASP A 124 27.65 -2.44 60.89
C ASP A 124 28.71 -2.13 61.98
N SER A 125 29.63 -3.06 62.28
CA SER A 125 30.73 -2.86 63.22
C SER A 125 31.90 -2.04 62.65
N VAL A 126 31.89 -1.75 61.35
CA VAL A 126 32.96 -1.01 60.66
C VAL A 126 32.36 0.10 59.80
N GLY A 127 33.05 1.24 59.68
CA GLY A 127 32.60 2.33 58.83
C GLY A 127 32.47 1.94 57.36
N GLN A 128 31.48 2.51 56.67
CA GLN A 128 31.15 2.21 55.27
C GLN A 128 32.35 2.35 54.30
N ASP A 129 33.27 3.28 54.60
CA ASP A 129 34.50 3.52 53.83
C ASP A 129 35.40 2.27 53.68
N TRP A 130 35.22 1.27 54.55
CA TRP A 130 36.03 0.06 54.59
C TRP A 130 35.38 -1.13 53.89
N HIS A 131 34.09 -1.03 53.55
CA HIS A 131 33.33 -2.11 52.91
C HIS A 131 33.93 -2.50 51.55
N GLU A 132 34.47 -1.54 50.79
CA GLU A 132 35.15 -1.82 49.52
C GLU A 132 36.39 -2.69 49.73
N LYS A 133 37.18 -2.41 50.77
CA LYS A 133 38.40 -3.18 51.08
C LYS A 133 38.07 -4.59 51.55
N LEU A 134 37.08 -4.74 52.44
CA LEU A 134 36.56 -6.03 52.87
C LEU A 134 36.03 -6.83 51.67
N GLY A 135 35.30 -6.18 50.78
CA GLY A 135 34.78 -6.82 49.57
C GLY A 135 35.88 -7.32 48.62
N TRP A 136 37.01 -6.61 48.46
CA TRP A 136 38.15 -7.12 47.69
C TRP A 136 38.84 -8.33 48.34
N ILE A 137 38.93 -8.38 49.67
CA ILE A 137 39.44 -9.54 50.40
C ILE A 137 38.51 -10.74 50.17
N LEU A 138 37.20 -10.53 50.34
CA LEU A 138 36.15 -11.50 50.04
C LEU A 138 36.23 -12.05 48.62
N TYR A 139 36.34 -11.18 47.62
CA TYR A 139 36.46 -11.59 46.22
C TYR A 139 37.66 -12.51 45.98
N ARG A 140 38.83 -12.18 46.56
CA ARG A 140 40.05 -12.98 46.39
C ARG A 140 39.92 -14.35 47.06
N TYR A 141 39.31 -14.39 48.25
CA TYR A 141 39.02 -15.65 48.94
C TYR A 141 38.00 -16.51 48.18
N MET A 142 36.90 -15.92 47.70
CA MET A 142 35.92 -16.61 46.83
C MET A 142 36.57 -17.16 45.57
N LYS A 143 37.44 -16.38 44.92
CA LYS A 143 38.17 -16.81 43.72
C LYS A 143 39.02 -18.05 44.03
N TRP A 144 39.77 -18.01 45.13
CA TRP A 144 40.60 -19.13 45.57
C TRP A 144 39.75 -20.37 45.89
N LEU A 145 38.62 -20.21 46.60
CA LEU A 145 37.69 -21.29 46.93
C LEU A 145 37.08 -21.97 45.69
N LEU A 146 36.76 -21.21 44.64
CA LEU A 146 36.21 -21.74 43.38
C LEU A 146 37.18 -22.65 42.62
N GLU A 147 38.47 -22.55 42.91
CA GLU A 147 39.54 -23.37 42.33
C GLU A 147 39.85 -24.62 43.15
N GLN A 148 39.28 -24.76 44.36
CA GLN A 148 39.53 -25.91 45.23
C GLN A 148 38.69 -27.14 44.85
N GLU A 149 39.23 -28.32 45.10
CA GLU A 149 38.53 -29.60 45.03
C GLU A 149 38.71 -30.38 46.34
N PRO A 150 37.63 -30.78 47.05
CA PRO A 150 36.22 -30.55 46.71
C PRO A 150 35.79 -29.09 46.88
N LEU A 151 34.78 -28.69 46.09
CA LEU A 151 34.21 -27.34 46.12
C LEU A 151 33.33 -27.14 47.37
N ASP A 152 33.62 -26.11 48.17
CA ASP A 152 32.76 -25.73 49.30
C ASP A 152 31.61 -24.81 48.86
N GLU A 153 30.53 -25.43 48.36
CA GLU A 153 29.33 -24.72 47.90
C GLU A 153 28.63 -23.92 49.02
N TYR A 154 28.65 -24.44 50.25
CA TYR A 154 28.01 -23.77 51.38
C TYR A 154 28.75 -22.47 51.72
N MET A 155 30.07 -22.54 51.85
CA MET A 155 30.90 -21.37 52.13
C MET A 155 30.77 -20.33 51.02
N LEU A 156 30.85 -20.73 49.74
CA LEU A 156 30.73 -19.78 48.61
C LEU A 156 29.36 -19.08 48.59
N ARG A 157 28.26 -19.77 48.90
CA ARG A 157 26.93 -19.14 49.01
C ARG A 157 26.85 -18.19 50.20
N SER A 158 27.48 -18.54 51.33
CA SER A 158 27.59 -17.63 52.49
C SER A 158 28.32 -16.36 52.09
N LEU A 159 29.52 -16.47 51.50
CA LEU A 159 30.33 -15.32 51.09
C LEU A 159 29.61 -14.38 50.12
N LEU A 160 28.83 -14.94 49.17
CA LEU A 160 28.02 -14.14 48.26
C LEU A 160 26.92 -13.36 49.01
N ARG A 161 26.25 -13.99 49.98
CA ARG A 161 25.25 -13.32 50.84
C ARG A 161 25.92 -12.24 51.70
N ASP A 162 27.04 -12.56 52.32
CA ASP A 162 27.77 -11.66 53.22
C ASP A 162 28.30 -10.44 52.43
N TYR A 163 28.76 -10.65 51.19
CA TYR A 163 29.11 -9.54 50.30
C TYR A 163 27.92 -8.62 49.97
N ILE A 164 26.73 -9.16 49.72
CA ILE A 164 25.55 -8.32 49.42
C ILE A 164 25.23 -7.37 50.58
N GLN A 165 25.50 -7.78 51.83
CA GLN A 165 25.32 -6.96 53.03
C GLN A 165 26.35 -5.83 53.16
N LEU A 166 27.51 -5.92 52.48
CA LEU A 166 28.49 -4.84 52.45
C LEU A 166 27.97 -3.64 51.65
N ARG A 167 27.83 -2.49 52.31
CA ARG A 167 27.36 -1.23 51.72
C ARG A 167 28.46 -0.47 50.95
N ASN A 168 29.28 -1.16 50.17
CA ASN A 168 30.29 -0.52 49.31
C ASN A 168 29.62 0.26 48.16
N SER A 169 30.34 1.20 47.54
CA SER A 169 29.81 1.98 46.41
C SER A 169 29.50 1.10 45.20
N ARG A 170 28.33 1.32 44.59
CA ARG A 170 27.82 0.57 43.42
C ARG A 170 27.19 1.56 42.41
N PRO A 171 27.31 1.33 41.09
CA PRO A 171 28.06 0.25 40.44
C PRO A 171 29.59 0.39 40.64
N SER A 172 30.32 -0.72 40.67
CA SER A 172 31.79 -0.73 40.83
C SER A 172 32.43 -1.98 40.22
N LEU A 173 33.73 -1.90 39.89
CA LEU A 173 34.48 -3.05 39.33
C LEU A 173 34.39 -4.27 40.24
N LEU A 174 34.54 -4.07 41.55
CA LEU A 174 34.40 -5.15 42.52
C LEU A 174 33.03 -5.83 42.42
N HIS A 175 31.96 -5.03 42.32
CA HIS A 175 30.60 -5.54 42.24
C HIS A 175 30.37 -6.40 40.97
N SER A 176 30.90 -5.96 39.82
CA SER A 176 30.91 -6.74 38.57
C SER A 176 31.72 -8.04 38.72
N ARG A 177 32.86 -7.99 39.42
CA ARG A 177 33.70 -9.17 39.67
C ARG A 177 33.02 -10.18 40.57
N ILE A 178 32.24 -9.76 41.56
CA ILE A 178 31.43 -10.66 42.39
C ILE A 178 30.34 -11.33 41.57
N LEU A 179 29.62 -10.59 40.73
CA LEU A 179 28.63 -11.20 39.84
C LEU A 179 29.29 -12.23 38.90
N TRP A 180 30.48 -11.91 38.38
CA TRP A 180 31.25 -12.87 37.59
C TRP A 180 31.57 -14.14 38.39
N GLN A 181 31.99 -14.05 39.67
CA GLN A 181 32.21 -15.24 40.49
C GLN A 181 30.93 -16.06 40.70
N ALA A 182 29.79 -15.39 40.93
CA ALA A 182 28.49 -16.06 41.00
C ALA A 182 28.15 -16.80 39.70
N THR A 183 28.48 -16.23 38.53
CA THR A 183 28.31 -16.96 37.25
C THR A 183 29.21 -18.20 37.14
N GLN A 184 30.44 -18.14 37.66
CA GLN A 184 31.34 -19.29 37.66
C GLN A 184 30.86 -20.39 38.62
N LEU A 185 30.33 -20.02 39.79
CA LEU A 185 29.71 -20.96 40.71
C LEU A 185 28.52 -21.66 40.06
N ALA A 186 27.60 -20.91 39.43
CA ALA A 186 26.45 -21.47 38.72
C ALA A 186 26.88 -22.47 37.63
N LYS A 187 27.96 -22.17 36.89
CA LYS A 187 28.50 -23.04 35.84
C LYS A 187 28.97 -24.40 36.35
N LYS A 188 29.36 -24.52 37.62
CA LYS A 188 29.76 -25.80 38.25
C LYS A 188 28.57 -26.75 38.50
N LYS A 189 27.34 -26.39 38.10
CA LYS A 189 26.11 -27.18 38.22
C LYS A 189 25.77 -27.61 39.66
N VAL A 190 26.10 -26.73 40.61
CA VAL A 190 25.78 -26.89 42.03
C VAL A 190 24.35 -26.41 42.33
N SER A 191 23.82 -26.67 43.53
CA SER A 191 22.47 -26.21 43.93
C SER A 191 22.46 -24.73 44.35
N PHE A 192 22.91 -23.87 43.45
CA PHE A 192 22.91 -22.42 43.63
C PHE A 192 21.77 -21.79 42.82
N ASP A 193 20.91 -21.03 43.50
CA ASP A 193 19.84 -20.26 42.87
C ASP A 193 20.39 -18.92 42.35
N PHE A 194 21.07 -19.02 41.19
CA PHE A 194 21.67 -17.87 40.53
C PHE A 194 20.64 -16.80 40.13
N PRO A 195 19.45 -17.13 39.57
CA PRO A 195 18.42 -16.13 39.28
C PRO A 195 18.03 -15.30 40.50
N THR A 196 17.76 -15.93 41.64
CA THR A 196 17.43 -15.21 42.88
C THR A 196 18.58 -14.36 43.37
N PHE A 197 19.82 -14.88 43.33
CA PHE A 197 21.00 -14.08 43.67
C PHE A 197 21.15 -12.84 42.77
N PHE A 198 20.99 -12.99 41.45
CA PHE A 198 21.08 -11.87 40.51
C PHE A 198 20.04 -10.78 40.82
N LEU A 199 18.81 -11.16 41.19
CA LEU A 199 17.78 -10.21 41.59
C LEU A 199 18.14 -9.44 42.88
N HIS A 200 18.89 -10.05 43.81
CA HIS A 200 19.44 -9.37 44.98
C HIS A 200 20.66 -8.51 44.66
N TRP A 201 21.45 -8.91 43.65
CA TRP A 201 22.60 -8.15 43.17
C TRP A 201 22.16 -6.82 42.51
N GLY A 202 21.05 -6.83 41.76
CA GLY A 202 20.38 -5.63 41.22
C GLY A 202 20.91 -5.19 39.85
N GLY A 203 20.03 -5.17 38.85
CA GLY A 203 20.43 -4.97 37.44
C GLY A 203 20.89 -3.55 37.11
N ASP A 204 20.51 -2.56 37.92
CA ASP A 204 21.01 -1.18 37.83
C ASP A 204 22.51 -1.08 38.14
N ASN A 205 23.11 -2.09 38.78
CA ASN A 205 24.51 -2.08 39.15
C ASN A 205 25.47 -2.55 38.05
N PHE A 206 24.99 -2.86 36.83
CA PHE A 206 25.88 -3.08 35.69
C PHE A 206 26.66 -1.80 35.34
N ARG A 207 27.96 -1.93 35.09
CA ARG A 207 28.75 -0.86 34.46
C ARG A 207 28.61 -0.92 32.95
N ASP A 208 28.91 0.17 32.25
CA ASP A 208 28.84 0.22 30.79
C ASP A 208 29.71 -0.87 30.13
N GLU A 209 30.89 -1.19 30.70
CA GLU A 209 31.75 -2.26 30.19
C GLU A 209 31.20 -3.67 30.42
N ASP A 210 30.26 -3.83 31.35
CA ASP A 210 29.64 -5.13 31.64
C ASP A 210 28.52 -5.47 30.65
N LEU A 211 27.97 -4.47 29.96
CA LEU A 211 26.85 -4.61 29.01
C LEU A 211 27.33 -5.08 27.64
N HIS A 212 28.50 -4.60 27.20
CA HIS A 212 28.97 -4.81 25.83
C HIS A 212 30.12 -5.82 25.72
N PRO A 213 30.21 -6.58 24.61
CA PRO A 213 31.33 -7.48 24.36
C PRO A 213 32.66 -6.71 24.30
N HIS A 214 33.73 -7.31 24.83
CA HIS A 214 35.08 -6.77 24.74
C HIS A 214 35.85 -7.43 23.59
N VAL A 215 36.67 -6.66 22.87
CA VAL A 215 37.53 -7.15 21.79
C VAL A 215 38.98 -6.98 22.23
N ASP A 216 39.72 -8.09 22.26
CA ASP A 216 41.17 -8.10 22.50
C ASP A 216 41.84 -8.78 21.29
N GLY A 217 42.54 -7.99 20.48
CA GLY A 217 43.06 -8.42 19.18
C GLY A 217 41.96 -8.93 18.24
N GLU A 218 42.06 -10.19 17.82
CA GLU A 218 41.04 -10.86 16.99
C GLU A 218 39.95 -11.56 17.83
N HIS A 219 40.10 -11.62 19.15
CA HIS A 219 39.21 -12.39 20.02
C HIS A 219 38.10 -11.49 20.57
N LYS A 220 36.85 -11.91 20.35
CA LYS A 220 35.66 -11.25 20.88
C LYS A 220 35.13 -12.02 22.09
N TYR A 221 35.22 -11.40 23.26
CA TYR A 221 34.75 -11.95 24.52
C TYR A 221 33.31 -11.51 24.80
N PRO A 222 32.41 -12.43 25.21
CA PRO A 222 31.05 -12.07 25.61
C PRO A 222 31.05 -11.09 26.79
N SER A 223 30.02 -10.25 26.84
CA SER A 223 29.81 -9.33 27.96
C SER A 223 29.43 -10.07 29.25
N LEU A 224 29.60 -9.42 30.41
CA LEU A 224 29.12 -9.98 31.67
C LEU A 224 27.60 -10.19 31.63
N LEU A 225 26.86 -9.26 31.01
CA LEU A 225 25.42 -9.43 30.74
C LEU A 225 25.12 -10.73 29.99
N SER A 226 25.85 -11.03 28.91
CA SER A 226 25.70 -12.28 28.16
C SER A 226 25.96 -13.51 29.04
N HIS A 227 26.98 -13.47 29.91
CA HIS A 227 27.26 -14.54 30.86
C HIS A 227 26.14 -14.73 31.89
N VAL A 228 25.61 -13.64 32.44
CA VAL A 228 24.50 -13.65 33.41
C VAL A 228 23.25 -14.26 32.76
N CYS A 229 22.82 -13.73 31.61
CA CYS A 229 21.65 -14.24 30.90
C CYS A 229 21.80 -15.72 30.54
N ARG A 230 23.01 -16.16 30.15
CA ARG A 230 23.30 -17.58 29.93
C ARG A 230 23.10 -18.41 31.18
N GLN A 231 23.66 -18.00 32.33
CA GLN A 231 23.51 -18.77 33.56
C GLN A 231 22.06 -18.76 34.08
N VAL A 232 21.32 -17.67 33.91
CA VAL A 232 19.87 -17.63 34.20
C VAL A 232 19.14 -18.66 33.32
N ALA A 233 19.36 -18.60 32.01
CA ALA A 233 18.61 -19.40 31.05
C ALA A 233 18.92 -20.90 31.11
N THR A 234 20.19 -21.28 31.28
CA THR A 234 20.63 -22.69 31.22
C THR A 234 21.01 -23.28 32.58
N GLY A 235 20.84 -22.54 33.67
CA GLY A 235 21.22 -22.95 35.03
C GLY A 235 20.32 -24.01 35.66
N GLY A 236 19.22 -24.42 34.99
CA GLY A 236 18.31 -25.46 35.46
C GLY A 236 17.38 -25.04 36.62
N LYS A 237 17.43 -23.77 37.04
CA LYS A 237 16.52 -23.19 38.03
C LYS A 237 15.39 -22.42 37.33
N PRO A 238 14.13 -22.55 37.76
CA PRO A 238 13.04 -21.74 37.23
C PRO A 238 13.30 -20.24 37.43
N TYR A 239 12.92 -19.43 36.45
CA TYR A 239 13.04 -17.98 36.53
C TYR A 239 11.88 -17.31 35.80
N ASP A 240 11.54 -16.09 36.21
CA ASP A 240 10.54 -15.26 35.54
C ASP A 240 11.24 -14.35 34.52
N VAL A 241 10.98 -14.59 33.24
CA VAL A 241 11.58 -13.83 32.12
C VAL A 241 11.24 -12.34 32.23
N GLY A 242 10.01 -12.00 32.60
CA GLY A 242 9.55 -10.63 32.77
C GLY A 242 10.27 -9.91 33.90
N ARG A 243 10.44 -10.57 35.04
CA ARG A 243 11.16 -10.05 36.20
C ARG A 243 12.65 -9.84 35.91
N ILE A 244 13.31 -10.79 35.26
CA ILE A 244 14.72 -10.65 34.85
C ILE A 244 14.88 -9.50 33.86
N CYS A 245 14.00 -9.41 32.85
CA CYS A 245 14.02 -8.30 31.90
C CYS A 245 13.82 -6.95 32.58
N LEU A 246 12.83 -6.84 33.48
CA LEU A 246 12.56 -5.62 34.23
C LEU A 246 13.75 -5.21 35.08
N GLU A 247 14.38 -6.17 35.77
CA GLU A 247 15.53 -5.92 36.62
C GLU A 247 16.73 -5.38 35.83
N ILE A 248 17.09 -6.04 34.73
CA ILE A 248 18.19 -5.60 33.86
C ILE A 248 17.87 -4.24 33.22
N SER A 249 16.61 -4.00 32.85
CA SER A 249 16.17 -2.75 32.20
C SER A 249 16.17 -1.53 33.15
N LYS A 250 16.42 -1.70 34.45
CA LYS A 250 16.66 -0.56 35.36
C LYS A 250 17.95 0.19 34.98
N ASN A 251 18.90 -0.50 34.35
CA ASN A 251 20.10 0.14 33.84
C ASN A 251 19.79 0.96 32.58
N ARG A 252 20.03 2.28 32.66
CA ARG A 252 19.69 3.23 31.59
C ARG A 252 20.60 3.15 30.36
N SER A 253 21.76 2.50 30.47
CA SER A 253 22.72 2.38 29.37
C SER A 253 22.38 1.27 28.37
N LEU A 254 21.38 0.43 28.65
CA LEU A 254 21.00 -0.68 27.79
C LEU A 254 20.00 -0.30 26.69
N GLY A 255 20.11 -0.90 25.49
CA GLY A 255 19.28 -0.63 24.31
C GLY A 255 17.81 -1.08 24.39
N GLY A 256 17.32 -1.43 25.59
CA GLY A 256 15.94 -1.79 25.88
C GLY A 256 15.68 -3.29 25.99
N LYS A 257 14.42 -3.65 26.29
CA LYS A 257 13.97 -5.03 26.59
C LYS A 257 14.35 -6.06 25.51
N GLY A 258 14.36 -5.67 24.23
CA GLY A 258 14.68 -6.56 23.12
C GLY A 258 16.11 -7.13 23.19
N GLU A 259 17.08 -6.31 23.59
CA GLU A 259 18.49 -6.73 23.72
C GLU A 259 18.67 -7.76 24.85
N VAL A 260 17.97 -7.57 25.98
CA VAL A 260 17.96 -8.55 27.09
C VAL A 260 17.36 -9.88 26.66
N LEU A 261 16.23 -9.84 25.95
CA LEU A 261 15.57 -11.04 25.45
C LEU A 261 16.47 -11.82 24.51
N ASP A 262 17.23 -11.15 23.65
CA ASP A 262 18.20 -11.82 22.79
C ASP A 262 19.30 -12.53 23.58
N HIS A 263 19.85 -11.90 24.63
CA HIS A 263 20.82 -12.54 25.51
C HIS A 263 20.26 -13.73 26.30
N LEU A 264 18.99 -13.70 26.70
CA LEU A 264 18.33 -14.81 27.40
C LEU A 264 17.99 -15.97 26.46
N ARG A 265 17.55 -15.67 25.24
CA ARG A 265 17.04 -16.67 24.28
C ARG A 265 18.13 -17.34 23.46
N GLU A 266 19.23 -16.65 23.16
CA GLU A 266 20.40 -17.22 22.46
C GLU A 266 20.88 -18.56 23.03
N PRO A 267 21.20 -18.68 24.34
CA PRO A 267 21.72 -19.94 24.89
C PRO A 267 20.69 -21.08 24.84
N LEU A 268 19.39 -20.77 24.93
CA LEU A 268 18.30 -21.74 24.80
C LEU A 268 18.17 -22.25 23.36
N PHE A 269 18.35 -21.37 22.37
CA PHE A 269 18.46 -21.78 20.98
C PHE A 269 19.61 -22.76 20.78
N TRP A 270 20.80 -22.45 21.28
CA TRP A 270 21.96 -23.33 21.12
C TRP A 270 21.77 -24.67 21.84
N HIS A 271 21.08 -24.68 22.98
CA HIS A 271 20.69 -25.91 23.66
C HIS A 271 19.77 -26.77 22.78
N CYS A 272 18.69 -26.20 22.24
CA CYS A 272 17.77 -26.88 21.32
C CYS A 272 18.50 -27.35 20.05
N TYR A 273 19.35 -26.51 19.47
CA TYR A 273 20.14 -26.85 18.29
C TYR A 273 21.03 -28.08 18.55
N GLN A 274 21.67 -28.13 19.72
CA GLN A 274 22.54 -29.24 20.10
C GLN A 274 21.75 -30.54 20.30
N LEU A 275 20.57 -30.51 20.93
CA LEU A 275 19.69 -31.67 21.02
C LEU A 275 19.31 -32.22 19.63
N GLY A 276 18.99 -31.30 18.70
CA GLY A 276 18.74 -31.63 17.30
C GLY A 276 19.93 -32.29 16.60
N LYS A 277 21.14 -31.77 16.83
CA LYS A 277 22.40 -32.32 16.30
C LYS A 277 22.70 -33.72 16.87
N GLU A 278 22.35 -33.96 18.13
CA GLU A 278 22.50 -35.25 18.81
C GLU A 278 21.39 -36.27 18.46
N GLY A 279 20.39 -35.88 17.66
CA GLY A 279 19.26 -36.74 17.29
C GLY A 279 18.24 -36.96 18.41
N LYS A 280 18.29 -36.18 19.49
CA LYS A 280 17.38 -36.27 20.65
C LYS A 280 16.07 -35.53 20.39
N PHE A 281 15.32 -35.95 19.37
CA PHE A 281 14.14 -35.21 18.88
C PHE A 281 12.99 -35.12 19.89
N ALA A 282 12.77 -36.15 20.72
CA ALA A 282 11.73 -36.11 21.75
C ALA A 282 12.06 -35.08 22.85
N GLU A 283 13.32 -35.00 23.27
CA GLU A 283 13.78 -33.98 24.21
C GLU A 283 13.70 -32.59 23.58
N LEU A 284 14.14 -32.44 22.32
CA LEU A 284 14.03 -31.19 21.57
C LEU A 284 12.58 -30.68 21.51
N GLU A 285 11.61 -31.53 21.20
CA GLU A 285 10.20 -31.14 21.15
C GLU A 285 9.69 -30.67 22.53
N ARG A 286 10.11 -31.32 23.62
CA ARG A 286 9.78 -30.90 24.98
C ARG A 286 10.40 -29.53 25.30
N GLU A 287 11.70 -29.36 25.06
CA GLU A 287 12.40 -28.09 25.31
C GLU A 287 11.82 -26.93 24.50
N LEU A 288 11.43 -27.17 23.23
CA LEU A 288 10.77 -26.15 22.41
C LEU A 288 9.42 -25.72 22.99
N ARG A 289 8.62 -26.66 23.52
CA ARG A 289 7.32 -26.33 24.14
C ARG A 289 7.50 -25.55 25.44
N GLU A 290 8.43 -25.98 26.30
CA GLU A 290 8.76 -25.30 27.55
C GLU A 290 9.29 -23.88 27.27
N TYR A 291 10.19 -23.74 26.29
CA TYR A 291 10.65 -22.44 25.82
C TYR A 291 9.49 -21.56 25.37
N CYS A 292 8.59 -22.05 24.50
CA CYS A 292 7.51 -21.23 23.98
C CYS A 292 6.55 -20.79 25.10
N ALA A 293 6.19 -21.69 26.00
CA ALA A 293 5.34 -21.39 27.16
C ALA A 293 5.93 -20.31 28.08
N ALA A 294 7.26 -20.30 28.27
CA ALA A 294 7.93 -19.32 29.11
C ALA A 294 8.26 -18.00 28.39
N HIS A 295 8.52 -18.03 27.08
CA HIS A 295 9.11 -16.88 26.37
C HIS A 295 8.19 -16.17 25.37
N ALA A 296 7.13 -16.80 24.84
CA ALA A 296 6.32 -16.22 23.76
C ALA A 296 5.63 -14.91 24.17
N ALA A 297 5.13 -14.83 25.41
CA ALA A 297 4.42 -13.64 25.93
C ALA A 297 5.31 -12.39 26.09
N HIS A 298 6.63 -12.51 25.92
CA HIS A 298 7.57 -11.41 26.19
C HIS A 298 7.92 -10.58 24.95
N GLY A 299 7.40 -10.94 23.78
CA GLY A 299 7.54 -10.19 22.53
C GLY A 299 8.65 -10.71 21.61
N PRO A 300 8.78 -10.16 20.40
CA PRO A 300 9.68 -10.66 19.37
C PRO A 300 11.15 -10.43 19.70
N SER A 301 12.04 -11.29 19.20
CA SER A 301 13.48 -11.06 19.17
C SER A 301 14.14 -11.94 18.09
N ARG A 302 15.41 -11.66 17.74
CA ARG A 302 16.12 -12.45 16.72
C ARG A 302 16.14 -13.92 17.05
N TRP A 303 16.51 -14.25 18.28
CA TRP A 303 16.62 -15.65 18.70
C TRP A 303 15.26 -16.34 18.83
N HIS A 304 14.17 -15.58 19.01
CA HIS A 304 12.83 -16.15 18.99
C HIS A 304 12.44 -16.62 17.58
N SER A 305 12.74 -15.84 16.53
CA SER A 305 12.56 -16.25 15.13
C SER A 305 13.45 -17.45 14.77
N GLU A 306 14.68 -17.50 15.28
CA GLU A 306 15.58 -18.64 15.08
C GLU A 306 15.06 -19.93 15.73
N ILE A 307 14.38 -19.84 16.89
CA ILE A 307 13.70 -20.99 17.51
C ILE A 307 12.60 -21.53 16.59
N LEU A 308 11.76 -20.67 16.00
CA LEU A 308 10.73 -21.11 15.05
C LEU A 308 11.36 -21.73 13.79
N SER A 309 12.40 -21.11 13.25
CA SER A 309 13.17 -21.61 12.11
C SER A 309 13.79 -23.00 12.39
N LEU A 310 14.28 -23.22 13.62
CA LEU A 310 14.78 -24.51 14.09
C LEU A 310 13.66 -25.55 14.18
N ALA A 311 12.54 -25.21 14.82
CA ALA A 311 11.38 -26.08 14.93
C ALA A 311 10.85 -26.49 13.55
N LEU A 312 10.76 -25.54 12.62
CA LEU A 312 10.33 -25.77 11.24
C LEU A 312 11.23 -26.76 10.49
N ARG A 313 12.53 -26.78 10.81
CA ARG A 313 13.52 -27.68 10.18
C ARG A 313 13.54 -29.07 10.82
N LEU A 314 13.48 -29.14 12.14
CA LEU A 314 13.80 -30.34 12.90
C LEU A 314 12.58 -31.12 13.38
N VAL A 315 11.47 -30.47 13.73
CA VAL A 315 10.24 -31.16 14.17
C VAL A 315 9.58 -31.78 12.96
N LYS A 316 9.51 -33.12 12.89
CA LYS A 316 9.03 -33.85 11.70
C LYS A 316 7.54 -34.17 11.75
N VAL A 317 6.99 -34.38 12.94
CA VAL A 317 5.56 -34.64 13.11
C VAL A 317 4.80 -33.32 12.98
N ASP A 318 3.88 -33.23 12.02
CA ASP A 318 3.19 -31.98 11.72
C ASP A 318 2.29 -31.52 12.89
N ASP A 319 1.60 -32.44 13.59
CA ASP A 319 0.81 -32.11 14.79
C ASP A 319 1.68 -31.49 15.89
N SER A 320 2.87 -32.06 16.15
CA SER A 320 3.83 -31.51 17.11
C SER A 320 4.31 -30.13 16.70
N PHE A 321 4.64 -29.94 15.41
CA PHE A 321 5.07 -28.65 14.90
C PHE A 321 3.97 -27.59 15.07
N VAL A 322 2.73 -27.93 14.76
CA VAL A 322 1.58 -27.02 14.88
C VAL A 322 1.31 -26.64 16.33
N ALA A 323 1.41 -27.59 17.26
CA ALA A 323 1.30 -27.31 18.68
C ALA A 323 2.41 -26.35 19.17
N ILE A 324 3.66 -26.55 18.72
CA ILE A 324 4.78 -25.65 19.02
C ILE A 324 4.56 -24.28 18.40
N PHE A 325 4.14 -24.21 17.13
CA PHE A 325 3.88 -22.95 16.44
C PHE A 325 2.77 -22.14 17.11
N ARG A 326 1.71 -22.80 17.61
CA ARG A 326 0.66 -22.14 18.38
C ARG A 326 1.16 -21.58 19.71
N LEU A 327 2.01 -22.32 20.42
CA LEU A 327 2.65 -21.83 21.65
C LEU A 327 3.68 -20.73 21.39
N TRP A 328 4.37 -20.77 20.25
CA TRP A 328 5.36 -19.77 19.85
C TRP A 328 4.72 -18.39 19.60
N ASP A 329 3.43 -18.39 19.22
CA ASP A 329 2.60 -17.22 18.94
C ASP A 329 3.05 -16.42 17.72
N PHE A 330 2.27 -16.50 16.64
CA PHE A 330 2.59 -15.88 15.36
C PHE A 330 2.71 -14.34 15.42
N HIS A 331 2.18 -13.69 16.46
CA HIS A 331 2.36 -12.25 16.69
C HIS A 331 3.82 -11.86 17.00
N ASN A 332 4.70 -12.83 17.27
CA ASN A 332 6.14 -12.60 17.45
C ASN A 332 6.95 -12.61 16.16
N LEU A 333 6.32 -12.75 14.98
CA LEU A 333 7.01 -12.60 13.70
C LEU A 333 7.51 -11.17 13.52
N ARG A 334 8.77 -11.04 13.11
CA ARG A 334 9.42 -9.75 12.87
C ARG A 334 9.36 -9.39 11.39
N ARG A 335 9.59 -8.11 11.08
CA ARG A 335 9.64 -7.63 9.69
C ARG A 335 10.63 -8.43 8.85
N GLU A 336 11.81 -8.73 9.39
CA GLU A 336 12.85 -9.51 8.71
C GLU A 336 12.42 -10.94 8.41
N ASP A 337 11.43 -11.50 9.12
CA ASP A 337 10.96 -12.86 8.90
C ASP A 337 10.09 -12.99 7.63
N PHE A 338 9.58 -11.86 7.10
CA PHE A 338 8.84 -11.75 5.84
C PHE A 338 9.75 -11.54 4.63
N GLU A 339 11.04 -11.25 4.84
CA GLU A 339 11.98 -10.95 3.76
C GLU A 339 12.74 -12.23 3.34
N PRO A 340 12.98 -12.44 2.03
CA PRO A 340 13.88 -13.49 1.56
C PRO A 340 15.30 -13.29 2.13
N SER A 341 16.01 -14.39 2.32
CA SER A 341 17.41 -14.36 2.79
C SER A 341 18.35 -14.82 1.69
N LYS A 342 19.58 -14.27 1.65
CA LYS A 342 20.60 -14.67 0.67
C LYS A 342 21.68 -15.53 1.33
N GLY A 343 21.97 -16.67 0.72
CA GLY A 343 23.09 -17.52 1.09
C GLY A 343 24.45 -16.89 0.77
N LYS A 344 25.52 -17.47 1.30
CA LYS A 344 26.92 -17.05 1.02
C LYS A 344 27.30 -17.23 -0.46
N ASP A 345 26.59 -18.10 -1.15
CA ASP A 345 26.70 -18.40 -2.59
C ASP A 345 25.85 -17.46 -3.47
N GLY A 346 25.12 -16.52 -2.86
CA GLY A 346 24.21 -15.61 -3.55
C GLY A 346 22.85 -16.22 -3.89
N VAL A 347 22.59 -17.48 -3.51
CA VAL A 347 21.29 -18.13 -3.71
C VAL A 347 20.25 -17.49 -2.78
N GLU A 348 19.11 -17.13 -3.35
CA GLU A 348 17.99 -16.57 -2.60
C GLU A 348 17.12 -17.70 -2.03
N TYR A 349 16.88 -17.64 -0.72
CA TYR A 349 16.04 -18.58 0.01
C TYR A 349 14.72 -17.91 0.38
N PRO A 350 13.59 -18.66 0.30
CA PRO A 350 12.29 -18.15 0.75
C PRO A 350 12.33 -17.65 2.19
N SER A 351 11.51 -16.65 2.49
CA SER A 351 11.38 -16.07 3.82
C SER A 351 10.99 -17.12 4.88
N LEU A 352 11.14 -16.80 6.17
CA LEU A 352 10.67 -17.69 7.23
C LEU A 352 9.15 -17.88 7.12
N VAL A 353 8.41 -16.79 6.84
CA VAL A 353 6.96 -16.80 6.65
C VAL A 353 6.54 -17.67 5.47
N ASP A 354 7.23 -17.63 4.32
CA ASP A 354 6.89 -18.48 3.17
C ASP A 354 7.03 -19.97 3.48
N ARG A 355 8.12 -20.35 4.16
CA ARG A 355 8.35 -21.73 4.57
C ARG A 355 7.32 -22.19 5.60
N LEU A 356 6.98 -21.32 6.55
CA LEU A 356 5.95 -21.55 7.56
C LEU A 356 4.57 -21.72 6.92
N ARG A 357 4.14 -20.75 6.10
CA ARG A 357 2.87 -20.73 5.36
C ARG A 357 2.68 -22.03 4.60
N LYS A 358 3.65 -22.41 3.78
CA LYS A 358 3.58 -23.60 2.94
C LYS A 358 3.43 -24.87 3.76
N ARG A 359 4.23 -25.04 4.82
CA ARG A 359 4.15 -26.23 5.69
C ARG A 359 2.81 -26.29 6.42
N PHE A 360 2.41 -25.16 7.02
CA PHE A 360 1.21 -25.08 7.83
C PHE A 360 -0.06 -25.29 7.00
N PHE A 361 -0.16 -24.66 5.83
CA PHE A 361 -1.30 -24.87 4.94
C PHE A 361 -1.41 -26.31 4.45
N GLU A 362 -0.30 -26.92 4.04
CA GLU A 362 -0.31 -28.32 3.59
C GLU A 362 -0.70 -29.29 4.72
N TYR A 363 -0.37 -28.97 5.98
CA TYR A 363 -0.89 -29.70 7.13
C TYR A 363 -2.42 -29.55 7.24
N VAL A 364 -2.94 -28.32 7.31
CA VAL A 364 -4.40 -28.06 7.45
C VAL A 364 -5.18 -28.69 6.29
N LYS A 365 -4.62 -28.67 5.08
CA LYS A 365 -5.21 -29.27 3.88
C LYS A 365 -5.29 -30.79 3.96
N ARG A 366 -4.31 -31.48 4.59
CA ARG A 366 -4.29 -32.95 4.73
C ARG A 366 -5.20 -33.50 5.82
N LEU A 367 -5.67 -32.66 6.75
CA LEU A 367 -6.61 -33.08 7.79
C LEU A 367 -7.93 -33.57 7.17
N GLN A 368 -8.32 -34.81 7.49
CA GLN A 368 -9.57 -35.40 7.01
C GLN A 368 -10.79 -34.72 7.66
N ASN A 369 -10.73 -34.51 8.98
CA ASN A 369 -11.76 -33.81 9.76
C ASN A 369 -11.15 -32.51 10.32
N ARG A 370 -11.30 -31.41 9.58
CA ARG A 370 -10.83 -30.09 10.02
C ARG A 370 -11.79 -29.56 11.08
N SER A 371 -11.30 -29.31 12.29
CA SER A 371 -12.09 -28.59 13.30
C SER A 371 -12.22 -27.12 12.91
N LEU A 372 -13.32 -26.47 13.32
CA LEU A 372 -13.47 -25.02 13.11
C LEU A 372 -12.36 -24.23 13.84
N ASP A 373 -11.83 -24.75 14.96
CA ASP A 373 -10.71 -24.14 15.69
C ASP A 373 -9.45 -24.01 14.82
N ILE A 374 -8.96 -25.10 14.21
CA ILE A 374 -7.73 -25.05 13.42
C ILE A 374 -7.89 -24.20 12.16
N ILE A 375 -9.06 -24.23 11.52
CA ILE A 375 -9.31 -23.42 10.31
C ILE A 375 -9.41 -21.94 10.67
N SER A 376 -10.09 -21.60 11.79
CA SER A 376 -10.22 -20.22 12.25
C SER A 376 -8.85 -19.66 12.60
N TRP A 377 -8.06 -20.40 13.39
CA TRP A 377 -6.70 -20.01 13.71
C TRP A 377 -5.81 -19.88 12.46
N ALA A 378 -5.92 -20.79 11.50
CA ALA A 378 -5.19 -20.65 10.24
C ALA A 378 -5.59 -19.37 9.49
N SER A 379 -6.86 -19.01 9.45
CA SER A 379 -7.28 -17.76 8.81
C SER A 379 -6.80 -16.50 9.54
N GLU A 380 -6.69 -16.53 10.86
CA GLU A 380 -6.11 -15.44 11.66
C GLU A 380 -4.62 -15.26 11.34
N VAL A 381 -3.87 -16.37 11.20
CA VAL A 381 -2.47 -16.35 10.76
C VAL A 381 -2.32 -15.70 9.38
N TYR A 382 -3.20 -16.03 8.43
CA TYR A 382 -3.16 -15.41 7.08
C TYR A 382 -3.57 -13.94 7.09
N ALA A 383 -4.56 -13.56 7.90
CA ALA A 383 -4.91 -12.15 8.11
C ALA A 383 -3.72 -11.36 8.67
N PHE A 384 -2.98 -11.97 9.61
CA PHE A 384 -1.75 -11.40 10.13
C PHE A 384 -0.69 -11.24 9.03
N PHE A 385 -0.48 -12.25 8.17
CA PHE A 385 0.45 -12.13 7.04
C PHE A 385 0.08 -10.99 6.08
N GLU A 386 -1.20 -10.89 5.70
CA GLU A 386 -1.71 -9.85 4.80
C GLU A 386 -1.53 -8.44 5.38
N SER A 387 -1.62 -8.29 6.70
CA SER A 387 -1.38 -7.00 7.37
C SER A 387 0.09 -6.53 7.37
N HIS A 388 1.04 -7.43 7.10
CA HIS A 388 2.49 -7.14 7.13
C HIS A 388 3.14 -7.14 5.74
N THR A 389 2.58 -7.87 4.78
CA THR A 389 3.12 -7.94 3.41
C THR A 389 2.01 -8.16 2.38
N GLN A 390 2.28 -7.77 1.14
CA GLN A 390 1.40 -8.10 0.03
C GLN A 390 1.48 -9.61 -0.24
N LEU A 391 0.36 -10.30 -0.07
CA LEU A 391 0.25 -11.71 -0.40
C LEU A 391 0.36 -11.92 -1.91
N ASP A 392 1.14 -12.94 -2.31
CA ASP A 392 1.12 -13.41 -3.68
C ASP A 392 -0.19 -14.14 -4.01
N ALA A 393 -0.49 -14.34 -5.29
CA ALA A 393 -1.73 -14.97 -5.71
C ALA A 393 -1.89 -16.44 -5.22
N TRP A 394 -0.82 -17.12 -4.81
CA TRP A 394 -0.91 -18.45 -4.20
C TRP A 394 -1.33 -18.38 -2.74
N ALA A 395 -0.75 -17.47 -1.95
CA ALA A 395 -1.14 -17.21 -0.57
C ALA A 395 -2.58 -16.67 -0.49
N ILE A 396 -2.99 -15.81 -1.43
CA ILE A 396 -4.39 -15.35 -1.55
C ILE A 396 -5.33 -16.54 -1.78
N ARG A 397 -4.97 -17.46 -2.68
CA ARG A 397 -5.77 -18.67 -2.93
C ARG A 397 -5.86 -19.55 -1.68
N GLU A 398 -4.75 -19.79 -1.01
CA GLU A 398 -4.72 -20.60 0.23
C GLU A 398 -5.62 -19.96 1.30
N TYR A 399 -5.60 -18.64 1.43
CA TYR A 399 -6.50 -17.91 2.32
C TYR A 399 -7.96 -18.05 1.89
N ALA A 400 -8.27 -17.94 0.58
CA ALA A 400 -9.61 -18.17 0.06
C ALA A 400 -10.13 -19.58 0.40
N MET A 401 -9.29 -20.61 0.31
CA MET A 401 -9.64 -21.98 0.69
C MET A 401 -9.96 -22.10 2.19
N LEU A 402 -9.19 -21.44 3.06
CA LEU A 402 -9.47 -21.41 4.51
C LEU A 402 -10.83 -20.75 4.80
N LEU A 403 -11.15 -19.65 4.11
CA LEU A 403 -12.45 -18.97 4.24
C LEU A 403 -13.60 -19.84 3.74
N THR A 404 -13.41 -20.55 2.61
CA THR A 404 -14.39 -21.54 2.12
C THR A 404 -14.65 -22.63 3.15
N TRP A 405 -13.63 -23.16 3.82
CA TRP A 405 -13.77 -24.17 4.87
C TRP A 405 -14.45 -23.66 6.15
N GLN A 406 -14.52 -22.34 6.36
CA GLN A 406 -15.31 -21.70 7.42
C GLN A 406 -16.73 -21.32 6.98
N ASN A 407 -17.12 -21.66 5.76
CA ASN A 407 -18.38 -21.21 5.13
C ASN A 407 -18.49 -19.68 4.99
N ARG A 408 -17.36 -18.96 5.01
CA ARG A 408 -17.29 -17.50 4.75
C ARG A 408 -17.19 -17.24 3.25
N TYR A 409 -18.21 -17.65 2.52
CA TYR A 409 -18.18 -17.73 1.06
C TYR A 409 -18.02 -16.36 0.37
N SER A 410 -18.63 -15.30 0.89
CA SER A 410 -18.51 -13.94 0.32
C SER A 410 -17.06 -13.46 0.29
N GLU A 411 -16.35 -13.61 1.41
CA GLU A 411 -14.95 -13.22 1.53
C GLU A 411 -14.03 -14.13 0.70
N ALA A 412 -14.33 -15.43 0.64
CA ALA A 412 -13.61 -16.37 -0.22
C ALA A 412 -13.75 -15.99 -1.71
N ILE A 413 -14.97 -15.63 -2.14
CA ILE A 413 -15.26 -15.19 -3.51
C ILE A 413 -14.37 -13.99 -3.87
N ASP A 414 -14.31 -12.96 -3.03
CA ASP A 414 -13.50 -11.77 -3.32
C ASP A 414 -12.01 -12.09 -3.50
N ARG A 415 -11.47 -13.00 -2.67
CA ARG A 415 -10.08 -13.46 -2.79
C ARG A 415 -9.83 -14.29 -4.04
N TYR A 416 -10.75 -15.19 -4.43
CA TYR A 416 -10.64 -15.90 -5.71
C TYR A 416 -10.71 -14.94 -6.90
N ARG A 417 -11.52 -13.87 -6.82
CA ARG A 417 -11.55 -12.81 -7.85
C ARG A 417 -10.21 -12.10 -7.99
N ASP A 418 -9.46 -11.91 -6.90
CA ASP A 418 -8.10 -11.37 -6.94
C ASP A 418 -7.14 -12.34 -7.63
N CYS A 419 -7.17 -13.63 -7.28
CA CYS A 419 -6.35 -14.64 -7.95
C CYS A 419 -6.61 -14.71 -9.46
N LEU A 420 -7.87 -14.57 -9.90
CA LEU A 420 -8.26 -14.64 -11.31
C LEU A 420 -7.76 -13.45 -12.15
N LEU A 421 -7.34 -12.34 -11.53
CA LEU A 421 -6.68 -11.25 -12.27
C LEU A 421 -5.27 -11.62 -12.73
N GLU A 422 -4.56 -12.44 -11.96
CA GLU A 422 -3.21 -12.90 -12.28
C GLU A 422 -3.23 -14.23 -13.05
N TYR A 423 -4.11 -15.15 -12.65
CA TYR A 423 -4.17 -16.51 -13.17
C TYR A 423 -5.55 -16.90 -13.74
N PRO A 424 -6.09 -16.17 -14.75
CA PRO A 424 -7.43 -16.41 -15.29
C PRO A 424 -7.60 -17.75 -16.01
N ASP A 425 -6.49 -18.40 -16.38
CA ASP A 425 -6.50 -19.67 -17.12
C ASP A 425 -6.29 -20.90 -16.21
N ARG A 426 -6.25 -20.75 -14.88
CA ARG A 426 -6.11 -21.88 -13.94
C ARG A 426 -7.47 -22.47 -13.55
N TYR A 427 -7.73 -23.70 -14.00
CA TYR A 427 -9.03 -24.36 -13.80
C TYR A 427 -9.44 -24.48 -12.32
N PHE A 428 -8.49 -24.79 -11.43
CA PHE A 428 -8.78 -25.05 -10.02
C PHE A 428 -9.30 -23.81 -9.29
N ILE A 429 -8.91 -22.60 -9.70
CA ILE A 429 -9.41 -21.35 -9.10
C ILE A 429 -10.88 -21.16 -9.44
N TRP A 430 -11.28 -21.42 -10.69
CA TRP A 430 -12.68 -21.39 -11.12
C TRP A 430 -13.51 -22.49 -10.45
N HIS A 431 -12.93 -23.68 -10.29
CA HIS A 431 -13.58 -24.80 -9.60
C HIS A 431 -13.83 -24.50 -8.12
N GLU A 432 -12.82 -23.97 -7.42
CA GLU A 432 -12.92 -23.57 -6.02
C GLU A 432 -13.90 -22.40 -5.82
N LEU A 433 -13.91 -21.43 -6.75
CA LEU A 433 -14.90 -20.35 -6.78
C LEU A 433 -16.32 -20.89 -6.98
N ALA A 434 -16.52 -21.88 -7.85
CA ALA A 434 -17.81 -22.56 -8.01
C ALA A 434 -18.28 -23.21 -6.71
N GLY A 435 -17.36 -23.81 -5.95
CA GLY A 435 -17.63 -24.38 -4.63
C GLY A 435 -18.06 -23.38 -3.57
N CYS A 436 -17.89 -22.07 -3.80
CA CYS A 436 -18.39 -21.02 -2.90
C CYS A 436 -19.82 -20.58 -3.20
N VAL A 437 -20.39 -20.96 -4.36
CA VAL A 437 -21.75 -20.60 -4.76
C VAL A 437 -22.71 -21.69 -4.31
N GLN A 438 -23.50 -21.43 -3.26
CA GLN A 438 -24.45 -22.40 -2.69
C GLN A 438 -25.87 -22.28 -3.28
N ASP A 439 -26.39 -21.05 -3.39
CA ASP A 439 -27.82 -20.82 -3.69
C ASP A 439 -28.13 -20.51 -5.16
N ASP A 440 -27.12 -20.50 -6.03
CA ASP A 440 -27.28 -20.23 -7.47
C ASP A 440 -26.70 -21.39 -8.30
N GLY A 441 -27.56 -22.36 -8.59
CA GLY A 441 -27.18 -23.55 -9.33
C GLY A 441 -26.78 -23.27 -10.79
N GLN A 442 -27.33 -22.22 -11.41
CA GLN A 442 -26.99 -21.85 -12.78
C GLN A 442 -25.61 -21.18 -12.83
N LEU A 443 -25.32 -20.27 -11.90
CA LEU A 443 -24.00 -19.66 -11.80
C LEU A 443 -22.93 -20.68 -11.45
N ARG A 444 -23.20 -21.59 -10.50
CA ARG A 444 -22.29 -22.68 -10.15
C ARG A 444 -21.98 -23.54 -11.38
N MET A 445 -22.99 -23.93 -12.14
CA MET A 445 -22.82 -24.63 -13.42
C MET A 445 -21.93 -23.84 -14.38
N ALA A 446 -22.19 -22.53 -14.56
CA ALA A 446 -21.39 -21.70 -15.45
C ALA A 446 -19.91 -21.63 -15.03
N LEU A 447 -19.63 -21.50 -13.73
CA LEU A 447 -18.27 -21.51 -13.18
C LEU A 447 -17.57 -22.86 -13.39
N LEU A 448 -18.27 -23.98 -13.22
CA LEU A 448 -17.76 -25.33 -13.51
C LEU A 448 -17.47 -25.51 -15.01
N CYS A 449 -18.35 -25.04 -15.90
CA CYS A 449 -18.11 -25.02 -17.34
C CYS A 449 -16.87 -24.18 -17.70
N LYS A 450 -16.70 -23.03 -17.05
CA LYS A 450 -15.52 -22.18 -17.23
C LYS A 450 -14.25 -22.85 -16.73
N ALA A 451 -14.29 -23.57 -15.61
CA ALA A 451 -13.17 -24.36 -15.11
C ALA A 451 -12.77 -25.45 -16.12
N VAL A 452 -13.73 -26.18 -16.68
CA VAL A 452 -13.51 -27.20 -17.72
C VAL A 452 -12.84 -26.59 -18.97
N LEU A 453 -13.24 -25.38 -19.38
CA LEU A 453 -12.63 -24.70 -20.54
C LEU A 453 -11.16 -24.33 -20.34
N CYS A 454 -10.69 -24.24 -19.10
CA CYS A 454 -9.32 -23.85 -18.75
C CYS A 454 -8.32 -25.02 -18.81
N GLU A 455 -8.77 -26.26 -18.67
CA GLU A 455 -7.90 -27.45 -18.67
C GLU A 455 -8.24 -28.39 -19.82
N ARG A 456 -7.22 -28.92 -20.49
CA ARG A 456 -7.38 -29.84 -21.63
C ARG A 456 -7.07 -31.28 -21.27
N ASP A 457 -6.22 -31.48 -20.26
CA ASP A 457 -5.85 -32.81 -19.82
C ASP A 457 -6.91 -33.34 -18.84
N GLU A 458 -7.67 -34.31 -19.32
CA GLU A 458 -8.77 -34.92 -18.56
C GLU A 458 -8.31 -35.51 -17.23
N SER A 459 -7.04 -35.94 -17.09
CA SER A 459 -6.52 -36.54 -15.85
C SER A 459 -6.62 -35.61 -14.64
N PHE A 460 -6.56 -34.29 -14.86
CA PHE A 460 -6.66 -33.25 -13.84
C PHE A 460 -8.11 -32.84 -13.51
N ILE A 461 -9.05 -32.95 -14.47
CA ILE A 461 -10.44 -32.46 -14.31
C ILE A 461 -11.49 -33.57 -14.14
N ARG A 462 -11.07 -34.82 -13.91
CA ARG A 462 -12.01 -35.95 -13.68
C ARG A 462 -13.05 -35.68 -12.61
N ARG A 463 -12.62 -35.16 -11.46
CA ARG A 463 -13.53 -34.80 -10.36
C ARG A 463 -14.48 -33.68 -10.78
N LEU A 464 -13.95 -32.67 -11.46
CA LEU A 464 -14.73 -31.55 -11.99
C LEU A 464 -15.82 -32.01 -12.99
N ARG A 465 -15.53 -33.00 -13.84
CA ARG A 465 -16.52 -33.62 -14.76
C ARG A 465 -17.69 -34.24 -14.01
N MET A 466 -17.40 -35.01 -12.96
CA MET A 466 -18.41 -35.63 -12.11
C MET A 466 -19.30 -34.58 -11.45
N GLU A 467 -18.69 -33.56 -10.84
CA GLU A 467 -19.42 -32.47 -10.18
C GLU A 467 -20.26 -31.66 -11.18
N LEU A 468 -19.74 -31.41 -12.38
CA LEU A 468 -20.50 -30.73 -13.44
C LEU A 468 -21.67 -31.60 -13.95
N ALA A 469 -21.48 -32.91 -14.11
CA ALA A 469 -22.55 -33.81 -14.54
C ALA A 469 -23.70 -33.85 -13.51
N GLU A 470 -23.36 -33.88 -12.22
CA GLU A 470 -24.34 -33.81 -11.14
C GLU A 470 -25.08 -32.47 -11.15
N GLN A 471 -24.34 -31.36 -11.28
CA GLN A 471 -24.93 -30.03 -11.38
C GLN A 471 -25.88 -29.90 -12.59
N LEU A 472 -25.47 -30.39 -13.77
CA LEU A 472 -26.29 -30.40 -14.98
C LEU A 472 -27.56 -31.23 -14.79
N TYR A 473 -27.46 -32.38 -14.12
CA TYR A 473 -28.60 -33.21 -13.78
C TYR A 473 -29.61 -32.46 -12.90
N GLU A 474 -29.13 -31.77 -11.86
CA GLU A 474 -29.96 -30.97 -10.96
C GLU A 474 -30.65 -29.79 -11.68
N GLN A 475 -29.98 -29.19 -12.66
CA GLN A 475 -30.54 -28.12 -13.49
C GLN A 475 -31.48 -28.63 -14.60
N GLY A 476 -31.72 -29.94 -14.70
CA GLY A 476 -32.60 -30.52 -15.72
C GLY A 476 -31.94 -30.71 -17.10
N LEU A 477 -30.64 -30.45 -17.22
CA LEU A 477 -29.86 -30.54 -18.47
C LEU A 477 -29.28 -31.95 -18.63
N TRP A 478 -30.17 -32.93 -18.78
CA TRP A 478 -29.80 -34.35 -18.71
C TRP A 478 -28.94 -34.81 -19.89
N ALA A 479 -29.15 -34.25 -21.09
CA ALA A 479 -28.36 -34.60 -22.27
C ALA A 479 -26.90 -34.16 -22.11
N GLU A 480 -26.68 -32.93 -21.67
CA GLU A 480 -25.38 -32.39 -21.35
C GLU A 480 -24.73 -33.18 -20.20
N ALA A 481 -25.50 -33.49 -19.13
CA ALA A 481 -25.00 -34.33 -18.04
C ALA A 481 -24.52 -35.71 -18.53
N MET A 482 -25.28 -36.34 -19.44
CA MET A 482 -24.90 -37.63 -20.02
C MET A 482 -23.63 -37.52 -20.87
N ALA A 483 -23.49 -36.44 -21.65
CA ALA A 483 -22.29 -36.19 -22.45
C ALA A 483 -21.03 -35.95 -21.59
N GLU A 484 -21.16 -35.33 -20.40
CA GLU A 484 -20.06 -35.25 -19.42
C GLU A 484 -19.63 -36.64 -18.94
N LEU A 485 -20.60 -37.48 -18.57
CA LEU A 485 -20.34 -38.82 -18.05
C LEU A 485 -19.73 -39.74 -19.11
N ASP A 486 -20.16 -39.63 -20.36
CA ASP A 486 -19.55 -40.38 -21.46
C ASP A 486 -18.13 -39.87 -21.76
N THR A 487 -17.86 -38.58 -21.59
CA THR A 487 -16.50 -38.02 -21.71
C THR A 487 -15.60 -38.53 -20.58
N TYR A 488 -16.11 -38.54 -19.35
CA TYR A 488 -15.44 -39.13 -18.19
C TYR A 488 -15.13 -40.62 -18.40
N GLU A 489 -16.09 -41.40 -18.91
CA GLU A 489 -15.93 -42.84 -19.18
C GLU A 489 -14.84 -43.13 -20.22
N ARG A 490 -14.77 -42.33 -21.29
CA ARG A 490 -13.74 -42.48 -22.33
C ARG A 490 -12.33 -42.19 -21.80
N ALA A 491 -12.20 -41.35 -20.77
CA ALA A 491 -10.93 -40.93 -20.21
C ALA A 491 -10.44 -41.78 -19.01
N ASN A 492 -11.29 -42.63 -18.41
CA ASN A 492 -10.97 -43.39 -17.19
C ASN A 492 -11.16 -44.90 -17.34
N GLU A 493 -10.12 -45.67 -16.98
CA GLU A 493 -10.19 -47.13 -16.94
C GLU A 493 -10.89 -47.69 -15.68
N LYS A 494 -10.96 -46.93 -14.58
CA LYS A 494 -11.58 -47.36 -13.32
C LYS A 494 -12.95 -46.71 -13.12
N ARG A 495 -13.98 -47.55 -13.02
CA ARG A 495 -15.38 -47.17 -12.77
C ARG A 495 -15.72 -47.46 -11.32
N ASP A 496 -15.86 -46.43 -10.51
CA ASP A 496 -16.34 -46.59 -9.13
C ASP A 496 -17.88 -46.64 -9.06
N ALA A 497 -18.40 -47.05 -7.90
CA ALA A 497 -19.83 -47.20 -7.69
C ALA A 497 -20.61 -45.87 -7.80
N ALA A 498 -19.98 -44.74 -7.44
CA ALA A 498 -20.59 -43.42 -7.51
C ALA A 498 -20.85 -43.00 -8.96
N PHE A 499 -19.86 -43.20 -9.84
CA PHE A 499 -20.02 -42.99 -11.28
C PHE A 499 -21.14 -43.86 -11.87
N ALA A 500 -21.15 -45.16 -11.55
CA ALA A 500 -22.15 -46.08 -12.07
C ALA A 500 -23.58 -45.67 -11.65
N ALA A 501 -23.76 -45.26 -10.39
CA ALA A 501 -25.03 -44.80 -9.85
C ALA A 501 -25.51 -43.50 -10.52
N LEU A 502 -24.65 -42.48 -10.61
CA LEU A 502 -25.00 -41.22 -11.26
C LEU A 502 -25.35 -41.44 -12.73
N ARG A 503 -24.57 -42.25 -13.45
CA ARG A 503 -24.83 -42.54 -14.86
C ARG A 503 -26.12 -43.29 -15.10
N ALA A 504 -26.47 -44.26 -14.27
CA ALA A 504 -27.76 -44.93 -14.35
C ALA A 504 -28.92 -43.94 -14.11
N LYS A 505 -28.77 -43.06 -13.11
CA LYS A 505 -29.75 -42.02 -12.77
C LYS A 505 -29.98 -41.02 -13.92
N VAL A 506 -28.90 -40.54 -14.55
CA VAL A 506 -28.97 -39.62 -15.70
C VAL A 506 -29.56 -40.33 -16.93
N ARG A 507 -29.08 -41.54 -17.24
CA ARG A 507 -29.55 -42.33 -18.39
C ARG A 507 -31.07 -42.57 -18.35
N ALA A 508 -31.62 -42.94 -17.20
CA ALA A 508 -33.06 -43.14 -17.05
C ALA A 508 -33.87 -41.86 -17.36
N LYS A 509 -33.34 -40.68 -17.02
CA LYS A 509 -33.95 -39.39 -17.37
C LYS A 509 -33.83 -39.08 -18.87
N CYS A 510 -32.70 -39.35 -19.50
CA CYS A 510 -32.54 -39.20 -20.95
C CYS A 510 -33.50 -40.10 -21.74
N GLU A 511 -33.63 -41.37 -21.34
CA GLU A 511 -34.52 -42.35 -21.99
C GLU A 511 -36.00 -41.98 -21.84
N SER A 512 -36.42 -41.63 -20.61
CA SER A 512 -37.81 -41.20 -20.36
C SER A 512 -38.15 -39.87 -21.03
N GLY A 513 -37.20 -38.93 -21.11
CA GLY A 513 -37.36 -37.64 -21.77
C GLY A 513 -37.17 -37.66 -23.29
N ARG A 514 -36.72 -38.79 -23.86
CA ARG A 514 -36.34 -38.93 -25.29
C ARG A 514 -35.41 -37.81 -25.77
N VAL A 515 -34.39 -37.50 -24.98
CA VAL A 515 -33.47 -36.40 -25.27
C VAL A 515 -32.24 -36.92 -26.01
N ASP A 516 -31.88 -36.27 -27.11
CA ASP A 516 -30.67 -36.60 -27.87
C ASP A 516 -29.42 -36.09 -27.15
N VAL A 517 -28.50 -37.01 -26.87
CA VAL A 517 -27.24 -36.70 -26.18
C VAL A 517 -26.25 -36.08 -27.18
N PRO A 518 -25.71 -34.87 -26.92
CA PRO A 518 -24.71 -34.27 -27.80
C PRO A 518 -23.40 -35.07 -27.76
N ARG A 519 -22.63 -34.98 -28.85
CA ARG A 519 -21.30 -35.63 -28.93
C ARG A 519 -20.33 -35.08 -27.88
N ASP A 520 -20.37 -33.78 -27.66
CA ASP A 520 -19.59 -33.05 -26.67
C ASP A 520 -20.30 -31.75 -26.28
N ASN A 521 -19.94 -31.20 -25.11
CA ASN A 521 -20.56 -29.99 -24.56
C ASN A 521 -19.73 -28.71 -24.81
N ARG A 522 -18.77 -28.72 -25.76
CA ARG A 522 -17.86 -27.58 -25.94
C ARG A 522 -18.60 -26.29 -26.27
N ARG A 523 -19.62 -26.37 -27.13
CA ARG A 523 -20.46 -25.23 -27.48
C ARG A 523 -21.22 -24.71 -26.26
N PHE A 524 -21.81 -25.62 -25.48
CA PHE A 524 -22.52 -25.31 -24.25
C PHE A 524 -21.62 -24.58 -23.25
N TYR A 525 -20.39 -25.04 -23.02
CA TYR A 525 -19.48 -24.33 -22.11
C TYR A 525 -19.17 -22.89 -22.57
N LEU A 526 -19.02 -22.68 -23.88
CA LEU A 526 -18.75 -21.35 -24.44
C LEU A 526 -19.95 -20.41 -24.28
N GLU A 527 -21.18 -20.94 -24.30
CA GLU A 527 -22.41 -20.20 -24.02
C GLU A 527 -22.49 -19.79 -22.53
N GLN A 528 -22.05 -20.66 -21.62
CA GLN A 528 -22.00 -20.37 -20.17
C GLN A 528 -20.84 -19.47 -19.74
N ARG A 529 -19.79 -19.35 -20.57
CA ARG A 529 -18.54 -18.64 -20.24
C ARG A 529 -18.77 -17.21 -19.74
N TYR A 530 -19.67 -16.46 -20.38
CA TYR A 530 -19.88 -15.06 -20.03
C TYR A 530 -20.45 -14.90 -18.63
N ALA A 531 -21.42 -15.75 -18.22
CA ALA A 531 -22.00 -15.69 -16.88
C ALA A 531 -20.92 -15.88 -15.80
N ALA A 532 -20.04 -16.87 -15.98
CA ALA A 532 -18.93 -17.14 -15.08
C ALA A 532 -17.92 -15.98 -15.01
N GLU A 533 -17.42 -15.51 -16.16
CA GLU A 533 -16.43 -14.43 -16.21
C GLU A 533 -17.04 -13.10 -15.72
N SER A 534 -18.30 -12.81 -16.05
CA SER A 534 -19.00 -11.61 -15.61
C SER A 534 -19.17 -11.59 -14.09
N PHE A 535 -19.51 -12.73 -13.47
CA PHE A 535 -19.56 -12.86 -12.02
C PHE A 535 -18.20 -12.69 -11.33
N ALA A 536 -17.15 -13.32 -11.86
CA ALA A 536 -15.80 -13.19 -11.31
C ALA A 536 -15.26 -11.75 -11.42
N PHE A 537 -15.66 -11.02 -12.46
CA PHE A 537 -15.19 -9.65 -12.70
C PHE A 537 -16.27 -8.60 -12.44
N ALA A 538 -17.27 -8.91 -11.61
CA ALA A 538 -18.43 -8.05 -11.36
C ALA A 538 -18.08 -6.65 -10.82
N ARG A 539 -16.94 -6.52 -10.11
CA ARG A 539 -16.41 -5.23 -9.60
C ARG A 539 -15.90 -4.28 -10.68
N PHE A 540 -15.69 -4.77 -11.90
CA PHE A 540 -15.21 -3.97 -13.02
C PHE A 540 -16.38 -3.46 -13.88
N PRO A 541 -16.25 -2.26 -14.49
CA PRO A 541 -17.31 -1.70 -15.31
C PRO A 541 -17.66 -2.62 -16.48
N GLU A 542 -18.96 -2.67 -16.79
CA GLU A 542 -19.51 -3.36 -17.95
C GLU A 542 -19.98 -2.33 -18.97
N LYS A 543 -19.75 -2.61 -20.26
CA LYS A 543 -20.23 -1.75 -21.35
C LYS A 543 -20.66 -2.58 -22.55
N GLU A 544 -21.72 -2.13 -23.19
CA GLU A 544 -22.18 -2.70 -24.45
C GLU A 544 -21.34 -2.13 -25.61
N LEU A 545 -20.64 -3.00 -26.32
CA LEU A 545 -19.78 -2.65 -27.45
C LEU A 545 -20.26 -3.36 -28.72
N THR A 546 -20.07 -2.71 -29.85
CA THR A 546 -20.46 -3.24 -31.16
C THR A 546 -19.22 -3.61 -31.97
N LEU A 547 -19.26 -4.75 -32.68
CA LEU A 547 -18.21 -5.15 -33.61
C LEU A 547 -18.20 -4.21 -34.83
N VAL A 548 -17.21 -3.33 -34.89
CA VAL A 548 -17.13 -2.28 -35.94
C VAL A 548 -16.18 -2.64 -37.08
N SER A 549 -15.18 -3.50 -36.84
CA SER A 549 -14.28 -3.95 -37.91
C SER A 549 -13.62 -5.30 -37.65
N LEU A 550 -13.23 -5.96 -38.75
CA LEU A 550 -12.46 -7.20 -38.82
C LEU A 550 -11.32 -7.04 -39.83
N TRP A 551 -10.13 -7.51 -39.48
CA TRP A 551 -8.97 -7.50 -40.37
C TRP A 551 -7.96 -8.58 -39.99
N ARG A 552 -7.06 -8.92 -40.91
CA ARG A 552 -5.91 -9.78 -40.62
C ARG A 552 -4.72 -8.93 -40.21
N GLY A 553 -4.12 -9.25 -39.07
CA GLY A 553 -2.90 -8.60 -38.60
C GLY A 553 -1.68 -8.98 -39.44
N LYS A 554 -0.53 -8.35 -39.15
CA LYS A 554 0.77 -8.74 -39.75
C LYS A 554 1.13 -10.20 -39.48
N ASP A 555 0.60 -10.78 -38.40
CA ASP A 555 0.76 -12.17 -37.99
C ASP A 555 -0.26 -13.14 -38.63
N ASP A 556 -1.00 -12.69 -39.64
CA ASP A 556 -2.12 -13.39 -40.29
C ASP A 556 -3.23 -13.87 -39.33
N LYS A 557 -3.24 -13.36 -38.10
CA LYS A 557 -4.30 -13.66 -37.13
C LYS A 557 -5.45 -12.68 -37.33
N LEU A 558 -6.66 -13.21 -37.33
CA LEU A 558 -7.88 -12.41 -37.36
C LEU A 558 -7.95 -11.51 -36.11
N ARG A 559 -8.14 -10.23 -36.34
CA ARG A 559 -8.31 -9.18 -35.33
C ARG A 559 -9.65 -8.51 -35.51
N CYS A 560 -10.17 -7.99 -34.41
CA CYS A 560 -11.41 -7.24 -34.39
C CYS A 560 -11.28 -5.97 -33.55
N CYS A 561 -12.22 -5.05 -33.78
CA CYS A 561 -12.41 -3.84 -33.02
C CYS A 561 -13.86 -3.82 -32.52
N LEU A 562 -14.03 -3.69 -31.22
CA LEU A 562 -15.33 -3.45 -30.57
C LEU A 562 -15.36 -1.99 -30.11
N SER A 563 -16.44 -1.27 -30.36
CA SER A 563 -16.59 0.13 -29.97
C SER A 563 -18.02 0.44 -29.55
N ASP A 564 -18.16 1.38 -28.62
CA ASP A 564 -19.44 1.99 -28.26
C ASP A 564 -19.83 3.15 -29.19
N GLY A 565 -18.97 3.51 -30.14
CA GLY A 565 -19.14 4.69 -31.01
C GLY A 565 -18.76 6.02 -30.36
N SER A 566 -18.20 6.00 -29.15
CA SER A 566 -17.70 7.17 -28.42
C SER A 566 -16.25 6.96 -27.94
N ASP A 567 -16.03 6.83 -26.63
CA ASP A 567 -14.70 6.85 -26.02
C ASP A 567 -14.11 5.45 -25.73
N VAL A 568 -14.92 4.38 -25.78
CA VAL A 568 -14.45 3.03 -25.43
C VAL A 568 -14.29 2.19 -26.68
N THR A 569 -13.04 1.86 -26.96
CA THR A 569 -12.67 1.01 -28.10
C THR A 569 -11.70 -0.08 -27.64
N LEU A 570 -12.00 -1.32 -28.03
CA LEU A 570 -11.22 -2.52 -27.72
C LEU A 570 -10.76 -3.19 -29.01
N GLU A 571 -9.45 -3.19 -29.23
CA GLU A 571 -8.83 -3.88 -30.36
C GLU A 571 -8.05 -5.11 -29.88
N GLY A 572 -8.19 -6.22 -30.58
CA GLY A 572 -7.51 -7.45 -30.19
C GLY A 572 -7.70 -8.62 -31.14
N LYS A 573 -7.23 -9.79 -30.71
CA LYS A 573 -7.41 -11.05 -31.46
C LYS A 573 -8.89 -11.45 -31.41
N ALA A 574 -9.51 -11.65 -32.58
CA ALA A 574 -10.94 -11.94 -32.70
C ALA A 574 -11.35 -13.17 -31.87
N LYS A 575 -10.54 -14.23 -31.90
CA LYS A 575 -10.74 -15.45 -31.10
C LYS A 575 -10.88 -15.18 -29.59
N ARG A 576 -10.11 -14.23 -29.03
CA ARG A 576 -10.19 -13.89 -27.60
C ARG A 576 -11.50 -13.16 -27.27
N MET A 577 -12.04 -12.42 -28.23
CA MET A 577 -13.31 -11.69 -28.11
C MET A 577 -14.54 -12.53 -28.46
N GLY A 578 -14.39 -13.83 -28.75
CA GLY A 578 -15.50 -14.67 -29.21
C GLY A 578 -15.99 -14.31 -30.63
N VAL A 579 -15.14 -13.67 -31.43
CA VAL A 579 -15.45 -13.22 -32.79
C VAL A 579 -14.77 -14.11 -33.83
N SER A 580 -15.46 -14.39 -34.93
CA SER A 580 -14.99 -15.14 -36.09
C SER A 580 -15.20 -14.35 -37.38
N GLU A 581 -14.67 -14.82 -38.51
CA GLU A 581 -14.92 -14.20 -39.83
C GLU A 581 -16.40 -14.22 -40.22
N ARG A 582 -17.19 -15.15 -39.66
CA ARG A 582 -18.63 -15.26 -39.90
C ARG A 582 -19.46 -14.36 -38.99
N THR A 583 -18.85 -13.73 -37.98
CA THR A 583 -19.56 -12.84 -37.07
C THR A 583 -19.88 -11.53 -37.79
N PRO A 584 -21.17 -11.18 -38.00
CA PRO A 584 -21.53 -9.98 -38.75
C PRO A 584 -21.05 -8.70 -38.07
N LEU A 585 -20.55 -7.73 -38.85
CA LEU A 585 -20.34 -6.36 -38.35
C LEU A 585 -21.68 -5.79 -37.84
N GLY A 586 -21.61 -5.02 -36.77
CA GLY A 586 -22.79 -4.55 -36.05
C GLY A 586 -23.26 -5.49 -34.93
N SER A 587 -22.69 -6.69 -34.79
CA SER A 587 -22.99 -7.57 -33.66
C SER A 587 -22.64 -6.91 -32.33
N ALA A 588 -23.53 -7.02 -31.34
CA ALA A 588 -23.35 -6.43 -30.02
C ALA A 588 -22.76 -7.41 -29.01
N PHE A 589 -22.00 -6.89 -28.06
CA PHE A 589 -21.33 -7.63 -27.00
C PHE A 589 -21.42 -6.86 -25.68
N ALA A 590 -21.68 -7.56 -24.58
CA ALA A 590 -21.45 -7.02 -23.25
C ALA A 590 -20.02 -7.35 -22.84
N VAL A 591 -19.28 -6.32 -22.41
CA VAL A 591 -17.86 -6.43 -22.12
C VAL A 591 -17.57 -5.85 -20.75
N ARG A 592 -17.05 -6.68 -19.84
CA ARG A 592 -16.37 -6.20 -18.63
C ARG A 592 -14.92 -5.94 -18.92
N TYR A 593 -14.41 -4.81 -18.45
CA TYR A 593 -13.04 -4.40 -18.73
C TYR A 593 -12.38 -3.72 -17.53
N MET A 594 -11.06 -3.82 -17.47
CA MET A 594 -10.22 -3.09 -16.53
C MET A 594 -9.52 -1.95 -17.26
N GLU A 595 -9.52 -0.78 -16.65
CA GLU A 595 -8.72 0.36 -17.11
C GLU A 595 -7.28 0.23 -16.61
N ARG A 596 -6.32 0.36 -17.50
CA ARG A 596 -4.90 0.52 -17.14
C ARG A 596 -4.40 1.85 -17.69
N ARG A 597 -3.83 2.67 -16.81
CA ARG A 597 -3.07 3.86 -17.21
C ARG A 597 -1.71 3.39 -17.72
N ASP A 598 -1.42 3.61 -18.99
CA ASP A 598 -0.13 3.25 -19.58
C ASP A 598 0.84 4.45 -19.45
N GLU A 599 1.70 4.45 -18.42
CA GLU A 599 2.75 5.48 -18.27
C GLU A 599 3.72 5.49 -19.46
N LYS A 600 3.98 4.33 -20.08
CA LYS A 600 4.87 4.20 -21.24
C LYS A 600 4.27 4.68 -22.57
N GLN A 601 2.93 4.75 -22.71
CA GLN A 601 2.29 5.30 -23.91
C GLN A 601 2.02 6.81 -23.82
N ALA A 602 2.12 7.40 -22.63
CA ALA A 602 2.12 8.86 -22.50
C ALA A 602 3.34 9.51 -23.20
N ALA A 603 4.44 8.76 -23.39
CA ALA A 603 5.67 9.23 -24.06
C ALA A 603 5.75 8.90 -25.57
N VAL A 604 4.84 8.09 -26.11
CA VAL A 604 4.81 7.77 -27.55
C VAL A 604 3.35 7.80 -28.01
N GLY A 605 2.96 8.86 -28.74
CA GLY A 605 1.59 9.17 -29.19
C GLY A 605 0.95 8.16 -30.14
N LEU A 606 0.79 6.91 -29.71
CA LEU A 606 0.35 5.76 -30.52
C LEU A 606 -0.81 4.97 -29.88
N SER A 607 -1.74 5.63 -29.20
CA SER A 607 -3.12 5.17 -29.00
C SER A 607 -4.02 6.38 -28.87
N ALA A 608 -4.92 6.60 -29.84
CA ALA A 608 -5.97 7.61 -29.72
C ALA A 608 -7.14 7.00 -28.94
N THR A 609 -6.90 6.67 -27.68
CA THR A 609 -7.93 6.75 -26.65
C THR A 609 -7.73 8.12 -26.01
N SER A 610 -8.73 8.98 -26.10
CA SER A 610 -8.76 10.25 -25.38
C SER A 610 -8.36 9.97 -23.91
N LYS A 611 -7.18 10.46 -23.49
CA LYS A 611 -6.57 10.39 -22.13
C LYS A 611 -5.54 9.29 -21.79
N GLY A 612 -5.00 8.51 -22.73
CA GLY A 612 -3.88 7.59 -22.41
C GLY A 612 -4.26 6.39 -21.53
N VAL A 613 -5.54 6.00 -21.57
CA VAL A 613 -6.08 4.83 -20.88
C VAL A 613 -6.20 3.67 -21.86
N ARG A 614 -5.71 2.49 -21.46
CA ARG A 614 -5.87 1.24 -22.19
C ARG A 614 -6.88 0.35 -21.48
N TYR A 615 -7.88 -0.11 -22.23
CA TYR A 615 -8.90 -1.02 -21.72
C TYR A 615 -8.48 -2.48 -21.95
N VAL A 616 -8.52 -3.30 -20.89
CA VAL A 616 -8.21 -4.74 -20.92
C VAL A 616 -9.52 -5.52 -20.72
N PRO A 617 -9.98 -6.31 -21.70
CA PRO A 617 -11.20 -7.10 -21.54
C PRO A 617 -11.00 -8.23 -20.53
N LEU A 618 -11.97 -8.41 -19.65
CA LEU A 618 -12.01 -9.45 -18.61
C LEU A 618 -13.10 -10.49 -18.88
N ALA A 619 -14.28 -10.06 -19.33
CA ALA A 619 -15.40 -10.93 -19.70
C ALA A 619 -16.06 -10.40 -20.98
N ILE A 620 -16.41 -11.28 -21.91
CA ILE A 620 -17.08 -10.89 -23.17
C ILE A 620 -18.19 -11.87 -23.50
N GLY A 621 -19.42 -11.35 -23.62
CA GLY A 621 -20.61 -12.09 -23.97
C GLY A 621 -21.26 -11.49 -25.20
N LYS A 622 -21.68 -12.32 -26.15
CA LYS A 622 -22.45 -11.87 -27.31
C LYS A 622 -23.87 -11.53 -26.85
N LEU A 623 -24.38 -10.38 -27.26
CA LEU A 623 -25.75 -9.96 -27.01
C LEU A 623 -26.64 -10.34 -28.19
N ASP A 624 -27.87 -10.76 -27.89
CA ASP A 624 -28.92 -10.87 -28.89
C ASP A 624 -29.54 -9.49 -29.11
N ALA A 625 -29.00 -8.75 -30.07
CA ALA A 625 -29.45 -7.41 -30.41
C ALA A 625 -29.38 -7.20 -31.93
N PRO A 626 -30.31 -6.41 -32.50
CA PRO A 626 -30.23 -6.05 -33.91
C PRO A 626 -28.87 -5.40 -34.25
N PRO A 627 -28.32 -5.62 -35.46
CA PRO A 627 -27.05 -5.04 -35.85
C PRO A 627 -27.01 -3.52 -35.63
N TRP A 628 -25.91 -3.03 -35.07
CA TRP A 628 -25.64 -1.60 -34.81
C TRP A 628 -26.55 -0.93 -33.76
N SER A 629 -27.52 -1.64 -33.18
CA SER A 629 -28.51 -1.08 -32.26
C SER A 629 -27.94 -0.51 -30.96
N LYS A 630 -26.81 -1.06 -30.48
CA LYS A 630 -26.17 -0.65 -29.23
C LYS A 630 -25.27 0.58 -29.34
N MET A 631 -24.93 1.03 -30.55
CA MET A 631 -24.24 2.32 -30.73
C MET A 631 -25.25 3.46 -30.67
N PRO A 632 -24.89 4.68 -30.22
CA PRO A 632 -25.78 5.84 -30.22
C PRO A 632 -26.11 6.32 -31.64
N SER A 633 -27.31 6.86 -31.82
CA SER A 633 -27.75 7.44 -33.09
C SER A 633 -27.28 8.87 -33.15
N GLN A 634 -26.73 9.23 -34.29
CA GLN A 634 -26.13 10.52 -34.54
C GLN A 634 -26.82 11.19 -35.73
N PRO A 635 -27.06 12.50 -35.64
CA PRO A 635 -27.69 13.27 -36.70
C PRO A 635 -26.68 13.69 -37.77
N GLY A 636 -27.19 13.91 -38.97
CA GLY A 636 -26.45 14.63 -40.02
C GLY A 636 -27.32 14.96 -41.22
N TYR A 637 -26.66 15.49 -42.25
CA TYR A 637 -27.30 16.07 -43.42
C TYR A 637 -26.50 15.77 -44.69
N VAL A 638 -27.19 15.31 -45.74
CA VAL A 638 -26.56 14.97 -47.01
C VAL A 638 -26.39 16.22 -47.87
N THR A 639 -25.16 16.73 -47.96
CA THR A 639 -24.84 17.93 -48.76
C THR A 639 -24.65 17.63 -50.24
N HIS A 640 -24.22 16.41 -50.56
CA HIS A 640 -23.98 16.00 -51.95
C HIS A 640 -24.01 14.47 -52.10
N VAL A 641 -24.45 14.01 -53.27
CA VAL A 641 -24.42 12.60 -53.67
C VAL A 641 -23.50 12.44 -54.87
N ASN A 642 -22.31 11.87 -54.65
CA ASN A 642 -21.37 11.59 -55.71
C ASN A 642 -21.65 10.21 -56.31
N ARG A 643 -22.42 10.20 -57.41
CA ARG A 643 -22.79 8.95 -58.10
C ARG A 643 -21.61 8.21 -58.73
N ALA A 644 -20.59 8.94 -59.19
CA ALA A 644 -19.42 8.34 -59.83
C ALA A 644 -18.53 7.56 -58.86
N LYS A 645 -18.52 7.96 -57.58
CA LYS A 645 -17.72 7.32 -56.52
C LYS A 645 -18.56 6.44 -55.58
N SER A 646 -19.88 6.43 -55.76
CA SER A 646 -20.87 5.82 -54.87
C SER A 646 -20.76 6.28 -53.41
N VAL A 647 -20.68 7.60 -53.21
CA VAL A 647 -20.45 8.22 -51.89
C VAL A 647 -21.45 9.35 -51.60
N TYR A 648 -21.98 9.37 -50.38
CA TYR A 648 -22.64 10.52 -49.78
C TYR A 648 -21.62 11.42 -49.07
N HIS A 649 -21.71 12.71 -49.33
CA HIS A 649 -21.08 13.74 -48.51
C HIS A 649 -22.07 14.09 -47.40
N VAL A 650 -21.68 13.81 -46.16
CA VAL A 650 -22.55 13.98 -44.99
C VAL A 650 -21.90 14.95 -44.03
N VAL A 651 -22.61 16.03 -43.69
CA VAL A 651 -22.25 16.87 -42.57
C VAL A 651 -22.74 16.20 -41.31
N THR A 652 -21.81 15.91 -40.41
CA THR A 652 -22.09 15.24 -39.14
C THR A 652 -22.43 16.24 -38.04
N TRP A 653 -22.99 15.75 -36.94
CA TRP A 653 -23.30 16.52 -35.73
C TRP A 653 -22.11 17.32 -35.14
N LEU A 654 -20.89 16.96 -35.53
CA LEU A 654 -19.64 17.63 -35.13
C LEU A 654 -19.29 18.83 -36.03
N GLY A 655 -20.10 19.16 -37.05
CA GLY A 655 -19.80 20.22 -38.01
C GLY A 655 -18.64 19.84 -38.95
N THR A 656 -18.47 18.54 -39.23
CA THR A 656 -17.44 18.04 -40.15
C THR A 656 -18.07 17.26 -41.30
N GLU A 657 -17.52 17.43 -42.50
CA GLU A 657 -17.91 16.66 -43.67
C GLU A 657 -17.21 15.29 -43.66
N VAL A 658 -18.00 14.22 -43.75
CA VAL A 658 -17.54 12.83 -43.82
C VAL A 658 -18.12 12.15 -45.04
N PHE A 659 -17.33 11.27 -45.64
CA PHE A 659 -17.71 10.50 -46.81
C PHE A 659 -18.23 9.12 -46.41
N SER A 660 -19.49 8.82 -46.74
CA SER A 660 -20.08 7.50 -46.51
C SER A 660 -20.39 6.82 -47.83
N LYS A 661 -19.89 5.59 -48.04
CA LYS A 661 -20.25 4.80 -49.22
C LYS A 661 -21.71 4.33 -49.12
N TYR A 662 -22.39 4.23 -50.25
CA TYR A 662 -23.69 3.59 -50.34
C TYR A 662 -23.61 2.27 -51.11
N ALA A 663 -24.50 1.34 -50.76
CA ALA A 663 -24.57 0.02 -51.39
C ALA A 663 -25.52 0.04 -52.60
N GLY A 664 -25.23 -0.78 -53.60
CA GLY A 664 -26.02 -0.92 -54.82
C GLY A 664 -25.71 0.12 -55.90
N ASP A 665 -26.41 0.01 -57.03
CA ASP A 665 -26.17 0.83 -58.24
C ASP A 665 -26.79 2.23 -58.16
N LYS A 666 -27.75 2.44 -57.25
CA LYS A 666 -28.47 3.71 -57.10
C LYS A 666 -28.45 4.22 -55.65
N PRO A 667 -28.24 5.52 -55.43
CA PRO A 667 -28.35 6.11 -54.10
C PRO A 667 -29.80 6.07 -53.61
N GLN A 668 -29.98 5.68 -52.35
CA GLN A 668 -31.28 5.69 -51.65
C GLN A 668 -31.62 7.04 -51.02
N LEU A 669 -30.61 7.91 -50.84
CA LEU A 669 -30.75 9.24 -50.27
C LEU A 669 -30.38 10.30 -51.32
N SER A 670 -30.93 11.49 -51.17
CA SER A 670 -30.72 12.63 -52.04
C SER A 670 -30.01 13.77 -51.31
N LYS A 671 -29.44 14.71 -52.07
CA LYS A 671 -28.99 15.99 -51.52
C LYS A 671 -30.19 16.64 -50.82
N GLY A 672 -29.98 17.16 -49.61
CA GLY A 672 -31.04 17.77 -48.80
C GLY A 672 -31.65 16.82 -47.77
N ASP A 673 -31.40 15.52 -47.84
CA ASP A 673 -31.95 14.58 -46.88
C ASP A 673 -31.30 14.74 -45.49
N PHE A 674 -32.16 14.86 -44.47
CA PHE A 674 -31.80 14.69 -43.07
C PHE A 674 -31.63 13.20 -42.78
N VAL A 675 -30.58 12.85 -42.02
CA VAL A 675 -30.22 11.45 -41.76
C VAL A 675 -29.92 11.20 -40.30
N ALA A 676 -30.28 10.00 -39.86
CA ALA A 676 -29.82 9.38 -38.63
C ALA A 676 -28.89 8.22 -38.99
N PHE A 677 -27.75 8.13 -38.30
CA PHE A 677 -26.79 7.06 -38.52
C PHE A 677 -26.11 6.66 -37.22
N ARG A 678 -25.34 5.57 -37.23
CA ARG A 678 -24.41 5.23 -36.16
C ARG A 678 -22.99 5.51 -36.65
N ALA A 679 -22.07 5.83 -35.75
CA ALA A 679 -20.70 6.12 -36.16
C ALA A 679 -19.69 5.69 -35.12
N TYR A 680 -18.46 5.46 -35.58
CA TYR A 680 -17.32 5.14 -34.73
C TYR A 680 -16.04 5.76 -35.31
N PHE A 681 -15.06 6.00 -34.44
CA PHE A 681 -13.77 6.50 -34.86
C PHE A 681 -12.83 5.34 -35.20
N ARG A 682 -12.18 5.42 -36.35
CA ARG A 682 -11.20 4.43 -36.82
C ARG A 682 -9.87 5.11 -37.07
N ARG A 683 -8.79 4.55 -36.51
CA ARG A 683 -7.44 5.00 -36.84
C ARG A 683 -6.99 4.43 -38.17
N VAL A 684 -6.55 5.31 -39.07
CA VAL A 684 -5.98 4.96 -40.37
C VAL A 684 -4.64 5.69 -40.48
N LYS A 685 -3.55 4.94 -40.30
CA LYS A 685 -2.19 5.50 -40.13
C LYS A 685 -2.15 6.46 -38.93
N ASP A 686 -1.80 7.72 -39.14
CA ASP A 686 -1.70 8.75 -38.10
C ASP A 686 -2.97 9.60 -37.94
N GLU A 687 -3.99 9.34 -38.76
CA GLU A 687 -5.26 10.08 -38.74
C GLU A 687 -6.38 9.25 -38.08
N VAL A 688 -7.18 9.91 -37.24
CA VAL A 688 -8.43 9.36 -36.72
C VAL A 688 -9.57 9.81 -37.63
N LYS A 689 -10.28 8.87 -38.24
CA LYS A 689 -11.39 9.13 -39.17
C LYS A 689 -12.69 8.63 -38.61
N LEU A 690 -13.73 9.45 -38.68
CA LEU A 690 -15.09 9.04 -38.36
C LEU A 690 -15.64 8.14 -39.48
N GLN A 691 -16.27 7.03 -39.13
CA GLN A 691 -16.91 6.09 -40.05
C GLN A 691 -18.41 6.05 -39.78
N ILE A 692 -19.22 6.24 -40.82
CA ILE A 692 -20.69 6.20 -40.77
C ILE A 692 -21.17 4.79 -41.14
N VAL A 693 -22.12 4.26 -40.37
CA VAL A 693 -22.77 2.96 -40.58
C VAL A 693 -24.27 3.05 -40.24
N SER A 694 -25.08 2.14 -40.79
CA SER A 694 -26.54 2.09 -40.52
C SER A 694 -27.25 3.44 -40.71
N MET A 695 -26.95 4.12 -41.82
CA MET A 695 -27.55 5.42 -42.15
C MET A 695 -28.93 5.25 -42.78
N GLN A 696 -29.87 6.07 -42.34
CA GLN A 696 -31.25 6.11 -42.81
C GLN A 696 -31.78 7.55 -42.80
N ARG A 697 -32.84 7.81 -43.57
CA ARG A 697 -33.53 9.10 -43.55
C ARG A 697 -34.13 9.36 -42.16
N ALA A 698 -34.13 10.62 -41.74
CA ALA A 698 -34.68 11.08 -40.48
C ALA A 698 -35.45 12.38 -40.67
N GLU A 699 -36.28 12.73 -39.69
CA GLU A 699 -37.04 13.98 -39.70
C GLU A 699 -36.16 15.18 -39.33
N ARG A 700 -36.44 16.34 -39.93
CA ARG A 700 -35.73 17.61 -39.69
C ARG A 700 -35.75 17.99 -38.22
N GLU A 701 -36.91 17.86 -37.59
CA GLU A 701 -37.19 18.21 -36.20
C GLU A 701 -36.39 17.33 -35.23
N TRP A 702 -35.95 16.14 -35.67
CA TRP A 702 -35.05 15.31 -34.89
C TRP A 702 -33.58 15.69 -35.09
N VAL A 703 -33.18 15.99 -36.32
CA VAL A 703 -31.77 16.25 -36.71
C VAL A 703 -31.28 17.61 -36.24
N LEU A 704 -31.98 18.70 -36.59
CA LEU A 704 -31.47 20.07 -36.38
C LEU A 704 -31.17 20.38 -34.90
N PRO A 705 -32.05 20.07 -33.92
CA PRO A 705 -31.77 20.36 -32.52
C PRO A 705 -30.58 19.56 -31.93
N ARG A 706 -30.15 18.49 -32.61
CA ARG A 706 -29.05 17.61 -32.16
C ARG A 706 -27.73 17.90 -32.88
N CYS A 707 -27.72 18.80 -33.86
CA CYS A 707 -26.54 19.23 -34.57
C CYS A 707 -25.99 20.52 -33.96
N LYS A 708 -24.80 20.48 -33.35
CA LYS A 708 -24.18 21.71 -32.80
C LYS A 708 -23.82 22.75 -33.87
N CYS A 709 -23.74 22.31 -35.12
CA CYS A 709 -23.49 23.14 -36.29
C CYS A 709 -24.77 23.71 -36.93
N ALA A 710 -25.95 23.39 -36.40
CA ALA A 710 -27.20 23.93 -36.91
C ALA A 710 -27.43 25.34 -36.38
N HIS A 711 -27.78 26.23 -37.29
CA HIS A 711 -28.09 27.62 -37.02
C HIS A 711 -29.40 27.97 -37.68
N HIS A 712 -30.09 28.90 -37.05
CA HIS A 712 -31.29 29.54 -37.56
C HIS A 712 -31.01 31.04 -37.65
N GLY A 713 -31.40 31.68 -38.73
CA GLY A 713 -31.25 33.12 -38.89
C GLY A 713 -32.17 33.69 -39.94
N ILE A 714 -32.48 34.97 -39.79
CA ILE A 714 -33.22 35.75 -40.79
C ILE A 714 -32.21 36.39 -41.72
N ALA A 715 -32.41 36.24 -43.02
CA ALA A 715 -31.59 36.83 -44.06
C ALA A 715 -32.43 37.70 -44.99
N VAL A 716 -31.78 38.61 -45.71
CA VAL A 716 -32.41 39.37 -46.78
C VAL A 716 -31.93 38.87 -48.14
N VAL A 717 -32.83 38.78 -49.12
CA VAL A 717 -32.49 38.49 -50.52
C VAL A 717 -31.78 39.71 -51.12
N ASP A 718 -30.49 39.61 -51.37
CA ASP A 718 -29.66 40.77 -51.78
C ASP A 718 -29.42 40.84 -53.30
N HIS A 719 -29.61 39.74 -54.02
CA HIS A 719 -29.50 39.69 -55.47
C HIS A 719 -30.24 38.49 -56.06
N ILE A 720 -30.96 38.70 -57.16
CA ILE A 720 -31.62 37.62 -57.92
C ILE A 720 -31.01 37.56 -59.31
N ASN A 721 -30.52 36.38 -59.68
CA ASN A 721 -29.96 36.13 -61.01
C ASN A 721 -30.89 35.18 -61.79
N GLN A 722 -31.69 35.76 -62.68
CA GLN A 722 -32.67 35.03 -63.48
C GLN A 722 -32.01 34.08 -64.49
N GLU A 723 -30.89 34.48 -65.11
CA GLU A 723 -30.17 33.65 -66.08
C GLU A 723 -29.60 32.38 -65.44
N LYS A 724 -28.96 32.54 -64.27
CA LYS A 724 -28.38 31.43 -63.50
C LYS A 724 -29.40 30.70 -62.64
N LYS A 725 -30.66 31.15 -62.63
CA LYS A 725 -31.78 30.60 -61.84
C LYS A 725 -31.43 30.44 -60.36
N LEU A 726 -30.92 31.49 -59.75
CA LEU A 726 -30.52 31.51 -58.34
C LEU A 726 -30.75 32.88 -57.70
N PHE A 727 -30.80 32.91 -56.38
CA PHE A 727 -30.74 34.13 -55.60
C PHE A 727 -29.67 34.05 -54.51
N HIS A 728 -29.12 35.20 -54.17
CA HIS A 728 -28.18 35.41 -53.09
C HIS A 728 -28.92 35.97 -51.88
N PHE A 729 -28.43 35.65 -50.69
CA PHE A 729 -28.97 36.16 -49.43
C PHE A 729 -27.84 36.48 -48.45
N ALA A 730 -28.09 37.39 -47.51
CA ALA A 730 -27.11 37.81 -46.51
C ALA A 730 -27.70 37.94 -45.10
N PHE A 731 -26.94 37.51 -44.09
CA PHE A 731 -27.25 37.58 -42.65
C PHE A 731 -26.61 38.83 -42.00
N GLY A 732 -26.92 40.04 -42.45
CA GLY A 732 -26.44 41.27 -41.83
C GLY A 732 -24.90 41.45 -41.71
N PRO A 733 -24.41 42.54 -41.07
CA PRO A 733 -22.98 42.91 -41.03
C PRO A 733 -22.04 41.88 -40.36
N GLU A 734 -22.58 41.14 -39.40
CA GLU A 734 -21.82 40.14 -38.62
C GLU A 734 -21.99 38.72 -39.15
N GLY A 735 -23.02 38.45 -39.97
CA GLY A 735 -23.28 37.16 -40.55
C GLY A 735 -22.82 37.05 -42.01
N GLY A 736 -22.57 35.82 -42.44
CA GLY A 736 -22.20 35.51 -43.82
C GLY A 736 -23.38 35.66 -44.79
N GLY A 737 -23.22 35.12 -45.99
CA GLY A 737 -24.29 35.01 -46.97
C GLY A 737 -24.23 33.69 -47.71
N GLY A 738 -25.27 33.38 -48.45
CA GLY A 738 -25.37 32.14 -49.22
C GLY A 738 -26.03 32.34 -50.57
N VAL A 739 -26.16 31.22 -51.28
CA VAL A 739 -26.80 31.15 -52.59
C VAL A 739 -27.76 29.98 -52.57
N ILE A 740 -28.98 30.21 -53.04
CA ILE A 740 -30.00 29.18 -53.22
C ILE A 740 -30.41 29.18 -54.69
N ARG A 741 -30.42 28.00 -55.31
CA ARG A 741 -30.92 27.85 -56.68
C ARG A 741 -32.43 27.65 -56.71
N PHE A 742 -33.07 28.02 -57.82
CA PHE A 742 -34.52 27.90 -57.98
C PHE A 742 -35.02 26.44 -58.03
N ASP A 743 -34.12 25.47 -58.25
CA ASP A 743 -34.43 24.03 -58.18
C ASP A 743 -34.26 23.45 -56.77
N GLU A 744 -33.74 24.23 -55.81
CA GLU A 744 -33.55 23.83 -54.41
C GLU A 744 -34.68 24.32 -53.50
N THR A 745 -35.56 25.19 -54.00
CA THR A 745 -36.72 25.72 -53.29
C THR A 745 -37.84 26.09 -54.26
N ASP A 746 -39.08 25.93 -53.82
CA ASP A 746 -40.25 26.39 -54.58
C ASP A 746 -40.49 27.90 -54.43
N LEU A 747 -39.79 28.56 -53.48
CA LEU A 747 -39.91 30.00 -53.26
C LEU A 747 -39.44 30.80 -54.47
N ARG A 748 -40.18 31.84 -54.81
CA ARG A 748 -39.88 32.78 -55.89
C ARG A 748 -39.93 34.20 -55.33
N LEU A 749 -38.87 34.49 -54.59
CA LEU A 749 -38.73 35.70 -53.78
C LEU A 749 -38.44 36.93 -54.63
N VAL A 750 -38.66 38.11 -54.06
CA VAL A 750 -38.28 39.41 -54.65
C VAL A 750 -37.05 40.00 -53.95
N LEU A 751 -36.37 40.93 -54.62
CA LEU A 751 -35.22 41.63 -54.05
C LEU A 751 -35.63 42.35 -52.75
N GLY A 752 -34.83 42.23 -51.69
CA GLY A 752 -35.08 42.86 -50.39
C GLY A 752 -36.08 42.12 -49.49
N GLN A 753 -36.67 41.01 -49.92
CA GLN A 753 -37.55 40.18 -49.09
C GLN A 753 -36.77 39.49 -47.97
N SER A 754 -37.34 39.44 -46.76
CA SER A 754 -36.79 38.69 -45.63
C SER A 754 -37.14 37.20 -45.77
N ILE A 755 -36.20 36.36 -45.38
CA ILE A 755 -36.38 34.90 -45.32
C ILE A 755 -35.81 34.35 -44.03
N GLU A 756 -36.48 33.34 -43.49
CA GLU A 756 -35.94 32.48 -42.45
C GLU A 756 -35.13 31.36 -43.09
N VAL A 757 -33.93 31.13 -42.56
CA VAL A 757 -32.99 30.14 -43.10
C VAL A 757 -32.47 29.27 -41.97
N ASP A 758 -32.72 27.97 -42.08
CA ASP A 758 -32.02 26.95 -41.31
C ASP A 758 -30.82 26.47 -42.11
N TYR A 759 -29.64 26.47 -41.49
CA TYR A 759 -28.40 26.09 -42.16
C TYR A 759 -27.42 25.40 -41.22
N LEU A 760 -26.48 24.66 -41.82
CA LEU A 760 -25.38 24.01 -41.11
C LEU A 760 -24.06 24.67 -41.47
N LEU A 761 -23.27 25.07 -40.47
CA LEU A 761 -21.88 25.50 -40.65
C LEU A 761 -20.93 24.32 -40.44
N TYR A 762 -20.08 24.03 -41.42
CA TYR A 762 -19.22 22.86 -41.37
C TYR A 762 -17.86 23.08 -41.99
N LYS A 763 -16.86 22.34 -41.50
CA LYS A 763 -15.48 22.42 -41.97
C LYS A 763 -15.20 21.39 -43.07
N THR A 764 -14.52 21.86 -44.10
CA THR A 764 -13.92 21.03 -45.14
C THR A 764 -12.42 21.30 -45.21
N PRO A 765 -11.61 20.45 -45.88
CA PRO A 765 -10.20 20.74 -46.11
C PRO A 765 -9.93 22.06 -46.86
N ARG A 766 -10.96 22.63 -47.51
CA ARG A 766 -10.88 23.90 -48.25
C ARG A 766 -11.39 25.10 -47.45
N GLY A 767 -11.71 24.92 -46.16
CA GLY A 767 -12.26 25.96 -45.29
C GLY A 767 -13.69 25.65 -44.82
N GLU A 768 -14.26 26.60 -44.09
CA GLU A 768 -15.65 26.57 -43.63
C GLU A 768 -16.64 26.74 -44.79
N ARG A 769 -17.77 26.04 -44.69
CA ARG A 769 -18.85 26.04 -45.65
C ARG A 769 -20.19 26.10 -44.94
N MET A 770 -21.19 26.52 -45.68
CA MET A 770 -22.57 26.56 -45.25
C MET A 770 -23.41 25.64 -46.13
N ALA A 771 -24.27 24.83 -45.52
CA ALA A 771 -25.31 24.06 -46.20
C ALA A 771 -26.66 24.59 -45.77
N VAL A 772 -27.44 25.12 -46.71
CA VAL A 772 -28.83 25.53 -46.45
C VAL A 772 -29.68 24.27 -46.35
N CYS A 773 -30.44 24.16 -45.26
CA CYS A 773 -31.30 23.02 -44.93
C CYS A 773 -32.77 23.32 -45.21
N CYS A 774 -33.23 24.53 -44.90
CA CYS A 774 -34.58 24.98 -45.19
C CYS A 774 -34.60 26.49 -45.37
N VAL A 775 -35.53 26.97 -46.18
CA VAL A 775 -35.82 28.40 -46.37
C VAL A 775 -37.33 28.61 -46.35
N GLN A 776 -37.78 29.65 -45.65
CA GLN A 776 -39.18 30.05 -45.54
C GLN A 776 -39.31 31.57 -45.68
N GLU A 777 -40.45 32.04 -46.14
CA GLU A 777 -40.78 33.47 -46.14
C GLU A 777 -41.07 33.92 -44.71
N THR A 778 -40.64 35.14 -44.38
CA THR A 778 -40.95 35.76 -43.09
C THR A 778 -41.23 37.23 -43.29
N ASP A 779 -42.16 37.76 -42.50
CA ASP A 779 -42.42 39.20 -42.41
C ASP A 779 -41.48 39.89 -41.41
N GLU A 780 -40.64 39.11 -40.72
CA GLU A 780 -39.70 39.66 -39.73
C GLU A 780 -38.65 40.53 -40.41
N LEU A 781 -38.64 41.81 -40.04
CA LEU A 781 -37.78 42.84 -40.58
C LEU A 781 -36.59 43.04 -39.67
N VAL A 782 -35.39 42.69 -40.15
CA VAL A 782 -34.16 43.01 -39.44
C VAL A 782 -33.75 44.44 -39.82
N SER A 783 -34.11 45.40 -38.97
CA SER A 783 -33.84 46.83 -39.18
C SER A 783 -32.36 47.14 -39.45
N SER A 784 -31.44 46.36 -38.90
CA SER A 784 -30.00 46.51 -39.14
C SER A 784 -29.54 46.13 -40.56
N MET A 785 -30.42 45.53 -41.38
CA MET A 785 -30.14 45.15 -42.77
C MET A 785 -30.78 46.08 -43.80
N ARG A 786 -31.51 47.12 -43.35
CA ARG A 786 -32.08 48.16 -44.21
C ARG A 786 -31.58 49.54 -43.79
N LYS A 787 -31.37 50.43 -44.75
CA LYS A 787 -31.01 51.83 -44.49
C LYS A 787 -31.75 52.73 -45.46
N SER A 788 -32.41 53.75 -44.92
CA SER A 788 -32.98 54.83 -45.71
C SER A 788 -31.98 55.98 -45.80
N ILE A 789 -31.81 56.52 -46.99
CA ILE A 789 -31.11 57.78 -47.25
C ILE A 789 -32.16 58.77 -47.73
N THR A 790 -32.21 59.92 -47.08
CA THR A 790 -33.05 61.07 -47.49
C THR A 790 -32.13 62.15 -48.03
N GLU A 791 -32.47 62.74 -49.19
CA GLU A 791 -31.66 63.77 -49.87
C GLU A 791 -30.19 63.37 -50.08
N GLY A 792 -29.94 62.14 -50.52
CA GLY A 792 -28.59 61.65 -50.82
C GLY A 792 -28.04 62.22 -52.12
N ASN A 793 -26.79 62.65 -52.14
CA ASN A 793 -26.14 63.16 -53.35
C ASN A 793 -25.70 62.01 -54.26
N LEU A 794 -26.39 61.79 -55.37
CA LEU A 794 -26.04 60.79 -56.38
C LEU A 794 -25.16 61.41 -57.45
N VAL A 795 -23.92 60.90 -57.54
CA VAL A 795 -22.96 61.28 -58.59
C VAL A 795 -22.94 60.20 -59.68
N VAL A 796 -23.27 60.56 -60.91
CA VAL A 796 -23.34 59.68 -62.08
C VAL A 796 -22.03 59.69 -62.84
N GLN A 797 -21.51 58.52 -63.18
CA GLN A 797 -20.37 58.36 -64.07
C GLN A 797 -20.81 57.83 -65.43
N CYS A 798 -20.58 58.60 -66.49
CA CYS A 798 -20.90 58.23 -67.86
C CYS A 798 -19.80 57.38 -68.52
N GLY A 799 -20.16 56.68 -69.59
CA GLY A 799 -19.23 55.98 -70.47
C GLY A 799 -18.37 56.92 -71.32
N ASP A 800 -17.57 56.34 -72.22
CA ASP A 800 -16.63 57.09 -73.07
C ASP A 800 -17.34 58.04 -74.07
N ASP A 801 -18.65 57.89 -74.24
CA ASP A 801 -19.52 58.77 -75.02
C ASP A 801 -19.95 60.04 -74.27
N GLY A 802 -19.67 60.13 -72.96
CA GLY A 802 -20.00 61.27 -72.11
C GLY A 802 -21.48 61.38 -71.70
N TYR A 803 -22.37 60.54 -72.25
CA TYR A 803 -23.81 60.66 -72.05
C TYR A 803 -24.46 59.41 -71.45
N THR A 804 -23.92 58.22 -71.67
CA THR A 804 -24.54 56.98 -71.20
C THR A 804 -24.13 56.68 -69.76
N PRO A 805 -25.05 56.65 -68.78
CA PRO A 805 -24.70 56.31 -67.39
C PRO A 805 -24.10 54.90 -67.30
N ARG A 806 -22.84 54.80 -66.87
CA ARG A 806 -22.17 53.51 -66.63
C ARG A 806 -22.47 53.00 -65.23
N HIS A 807 -22.43 53.88 -64.23
CA HIS A 807 -22.73 53.62 -62.82
C HIS A 807 -22.78 54.94 -62.04
N GLY A 808 -23.18 54.91 -60.78
CA GLY A 808 -23.18 56.09 -59.92
C GLY A 808 -22.90 55.75 -58.45
N PHE A 809 -22.72 56.78 -57.63
CA PHE A 809 -22.54 56.63 -56.19
C PHE A 809 -23.39 57.63 -55.40
N ILE A 810 -24.22 57.13 -54.48
CA ILE A 810 -24.92 57.97 -53.50
C ILE A 810 -23.99 58.28 -52.34
N ASN A 811 -23.86 59.56 -51.99
CA ASN A 811 -22.97 60.10 -50.96
C ASN A 811 -21.51 59.62 -51.09
N HIS A 812 -21.06 59.32 -52.32
CA HIS A 812 -19.75 58.71 -52.63
C HIS A 812 -19.51 57.28 -52.09
N PHE A 813 -20.49 56.64 -51.46
CA PHE A 813 -20.30 55.34 -50.79
C PHE A 813 -21.14 54.20 -51.38
N TYR A 814 -22.34 54.49 -51.86
CA TYR A 814 -23.30 53.45 -52.26
C TYR A 814 -23.40 53.34 -53.77
N TYR A 815 -22.89 52.24 -54.31
CA TYR A 815 -22.87 51.98 -55.74
C TYR A 815 -24.27 51.73 -56.29
N ILE A 816 -24.55 52.33 -57.44
CA ILE A 816 -25.71 52.03 -58.29
C ILE A 816 -25.23 51.71 -59.70
N SER A 817 -25.77 50.67 -60.33
CA SER A 817 -25.37 50.28 -61.68
C SER A 817 -25.94 51.23 -62.73
N GLY A 818 -25.26 51.36 -63.88
CA GLY A 818 -25.76 52.17 -65.00
C GLY A 818 -27.12 51.73 -65.50
N ARG A 819 -27.42 50.42 -65.41
CA ARG A 819 -28.74 49.89 -65.73
C ARG A 819 -29.82 50.44 -64.80
N GLU A 820 -29.58 50.42 -63.48
CA GLU A 820 -30.54 50.95 -62.50
C GLU A 820 -30.71 52.47 -62.66
N LEU A 821 -29.64 53.19 -62.97
CA LEU A 821 -29.72 54.63 -63.28
C LEU A 821 -30.61 54.92 -64.49
N VAL A 822 -30.41 54.18 -65.59
CA VAL A 822 -31.21 54.31 -66.82
C VAL A 822 -32.67 53.91 -66.57
N GLU A 823 -32.92 52.86 -65.79
CA GLU A 823 -34.27 52.42 -65.42
C GLU A 823 -35.02 53.50 -64.61
N HIS A 824 -34.33 54.32 -63.83
CA HIS A 824 -34.90 55.44 -63.07
C HIS A 824 -34.85 56.79 -63.83
N GLY A 825 -34.40 56.80 -65.09
CA GLY A 825 -34.30 58.01 -65.90
C GLY A 825 -33.21 59.00 -65.45
N ILE A 826 -32.22 58.53 -64.70
CA ILE A 826 -31.17 59.37 -64.11
C ILE A 826 -29.97 59.42 -65.05
N MET A 827 -29.75 60.59 -65.64
CA MET A 827 -28.68 60.83 -66.62
C MET A 827 -27.61 61.82 -66.13
N HIS A 828 -27.83 62.45 -64.98
CA HIS A 828 -26.98 63.49 -64.39
C HIS A 828 -27.04 63.42 -62.86
N ASP A 829 -26.12 64.10 -62.20
CA ASP A 829 -26.06 64.19 -60.74
C ASP A 829 -27.35 64.80 -60.18
N CYS A 830 -27.91 64.19 -59.14
CA CYS A 830 -29.16 64.64 -58.52
C CYS A 830 -29.24 64.25 -57.03
N LEU A 831 -30.19 64.84 -56.31
CA LEU A 831 -30.57 64.39 -54.98
C LEU A 831 -31.58 63.26 -55.08
N VAL A 832 -31.39 62.23 -54.25
CA VAL A 832 -32.23 61.04 -54.26
C VAL A 832 -32.58 60.57 -52.86
N ASP A 833 -33.82 60.15 -52.67
CA ASP A 833 -34.23 59.32 -51.56
C ASP A 833 -34.02 57.86 -51.96
N ALA A 834 -33.29 57.09 -51.16
CA ALA A 834 -32.93 55.71 -51.47
C ALA A 834 -33.13 54.77 -50.29
N GLU A 835 -33.72 53.61 -50.57
CA GLU A 835 -33.75 52.48 -49.65
C GLU A 835 -32.62 51.52 -50.03
N LEU A 836 -31.79 51.18 -49.05
CA LEU A 836 -30.65 50.28 -49.20
C LEU A 836 -30.91 48.99 -48.43
N ILE A 837 -30.50 47.87 -49.02
CA ILE A 837 -30.45 46.56 -48.35
C ILE A 837 -29.01 46.09 -48.20
N TYR A 838 -28.74 45.37 -47.13
CA TYR A 838 -27.42 44.82 -46.89
C TYR A 838 -27.11 43.68 -47.88
N GLY A 839 -25.97 43.80 -48.58
CA GLY A 839 -25.53 42.86 -49.61
C GLY A 839 -24.28 42.06 -49.23
N GLY A 840 -24.01 41.86 -47.94
CA GLY A 840 -22.81 41.12 -47.49
C GLY A 840 -21.53 41.95 -47.51
N LYS A 841 -20.38 41.28 -47.39
CA LYS A 841 -19.05 41.94 -47.44
C LYS A 841 -18.42 41.84 -48.82
N ASN A 842 -17.79 42.91 -49.27
CA ASN A 842 -17.02 42.92 -50.51
C ASN A 842 -15.66 42.20 -50.35
N LYS A 843 -14.91 42.04 -51.44
CA LYS A 843 -13.58 41.37 -51.45
C LYS A 843 -12.54 42.00 -50.50
N LYS A 844 -12.77 43.23 -50.02
CA LYS A 844 -11.91 43.95 -49.08
C LYS A 844 -12.44 43.89 -47.63
N GLY A 845 -13.49 43.10 -47.37
CA GLY A 845 -14.09 42.94 -46.04
C GLY A 845 -14.97 44.10 -45.58
N LYS A 846 -15.29 45.07 -46.45
CA LYS A 846 -16.21 46.17 -46.13
C LYS A 846 -17.64 45.81 -46.49
N ASP A 847 -18.58 46.28 -45.68
CA ASP A 847 -20.02 46.11 -45.89
C ASP A 847 -20.43 46.68 -47.26
N ARG A 848 -21.12 45.85 -48.03
CA ARG A 848 -21.75 46.21 -49.30
C ARG A 848 -23.23 46.42 -49.04
N TRP A 849 -23.77 47.50 -49.58
CA TRP A 849 -25.19 47.83 -49.55
C TRP A 849 -25.67 47.97 -50.99
N ASN A 850 -26.79 47.35 -51.33
CA ASN A 850 -27.41 47.41 -52.64
C ASN A 850 -28.61 48.34 -52.57
N VAL A 851 -28.82 49.16 -53.60
CA VAL A 851 -30.00 50.03 -53.71
C VAL A 851 -31.21 49.16 -54.03
N LEU A 852 -32.22 49.19 -53.17
CA LEU A 852 -33.48 48.47 -53.34
C LEU A 852 -34.48 49.31 -54.14
N SER A 853 -34.61 50.59 -53.77
CA SER A 853 -35.46 51.55 -54.49
C SER A 853 -34.86 52.94 -54.40
N LEU A 854 -35.15 53.77 -55.39
CA LEU A 854 -34.61 55.11 -55.49
C LEU A 854 -35.66 56.07 -56.08
N ARG A 855 -35.75 57.27 -55.54
CA ARG A 855 -36.64 58.34 -55.99
C ARG A 855 -35.86 59.65 -56.07
N ILE A 856 -36.00 60.38 -57.18
CA ILE A 856 -35.40 61.71 -57.33
C ILE A 856 -36.12 62.68 -56.37
N CYS A 857 -35.37 63.43 -55.58
CA CYS A 857 -35.90 64.52 -54.78
C CYS A 857 -36.27 65.69 -55.71
N GLU A 858 -37.46 66.25 -55.53
CA GLU A 858 -37.93 67.41 -56.30
C GLU A 858 -37.20 68.71 -55.94
#